data_AF-A0A1H9B6M6-F1
#
_entry.id   AF-A0A1H9B6M6-F1
#
_cell.length_a   1.000
_cell.length_b   1.000
_cell.length_c   1.000
_cell.angle_alpha   90.00
_cell.angle_beta   90.00
_cell.angle_gamma   90.00
#
_symmetry.space_group_name_H-M   'P 1'
#
loop_
_entity.id
_entity.type
_entity.pdbx_description
1 polymer ?
#
loop_
_entity_poly.entity_id
_entity_poly.type
_entity_poly.pdbx_seq_one_letter_code
_entity_poly.pdbx_strand_id
1 'polypeptide(L)'
;MPAKTYTKEERVWNFLQYGARQHVLKDLDTVEKQQIEKLSPEEQEKIKEQNRKDRKKAGIPEKIEILPEQDRKEELIRDDIRDLIIGNGSDNDLKEGFRILGQMVGKVIIEYGKETERVKSRLGESKYKDEKAALITSFSQNKATTLDEQVNTLRKEVLFKLTEKMSDDKTREYMNIFEKSAEEMRESLSPEDKKYFDMGYITKNFETYDHKPIPAFNSEELQNYAAVGGPARKHAKEREYENLGRAYKELTQEITPSTMANVARIDTKRIDTMFMRGIIKDMESTGTGKEEKKWYEKLWHKGNSKDYDNMMKNIKNYVSVVESNEPGQKIFLYHNKMVESLKKYVLDRATVRGHEFGQKRFDDAMLLLSQVLPGVEFDKQVVNKINEIRHENKDFGHDIDLKYYLNMKNSPSSNTELAQFRRLGLEGMDEIQKKTNENSTRIPSEFKEQWLDNVLEAVLSQNPKRTIEACDHFHRSGHNYMDDFKPIEDKFKAIGNYKYEEHLSDKDFIAIAYLASDGPVEYLTSERSEKHNVKEYAKGFEVGRQKAADAFRQYEAGNKEPLVHIIADGIKMLTYKYQDRKGLSSSLIAKNEMMTRAMKMMERDPELMRMAMDKNIGGLTKDDLANMRGVMRGAEVVSRGMDAKAKLDSHVDMTKEEKIKAYTDLETYTLMDYSMIGHHQDPNQFKGNKAFKQNYLMNRYKYNLGQALSSNKALGELRANVREIVKKNKMYDYSDVDRTRFDLRNRDFATRTLEFQDKSLGEIGEKMPQLLKKAPVKPAPAKHAAKNTTMNK
;
A
#
# COMPACT_ATOMS: atom_id res chain seq x y z
N MET A 1 0.82 -10.82 -28.04
CA MET A 1 -0.59 -11.23 -27.85
C MET A 1 -1.03 -10.74 -26.48
N PRO A 2 -2.16 -10.01 -26.35
CA PRO A 2 -2.69 -9.65 -25.04
C PRO A 2 -3.02 -10.92 -24.24
N ALA A 3 -2.79 -10.89 -22.93
CA ALA A 3 -3.13 -12.02 -22.07
C ALA A 3 -4.65 -12.22 -22.08
N LYS A 4 -5.12 -13.44 -22.39
CA LYS A 4 -6.54 -13.80 -22.29
C LYS A 4 -7.02 -13.51 -20.86
N THR A 5 -8.06 -12.69 -20.71
CA THR A 5 -8.73 -12.43 -19.44
C THR A 5 -9.70 -13.58 -19.17
N TYR A 6 -9.61 -14.19 -17.98
CA TYR A 6 -10.46 -15.31 -17.57
C TYR A 6 -11.58 -14.83 -16.65
N THR A 7 -12.77 -15.39 -16.81
CA THR A 7 -13.91 -15.12 -15.91
C THR A 7 -13.68 -15.71 -14.52
N LYS A 8 -14.47 -15.30 -13.51
CA LYS A 8 -14.42 -15.92 -12.17
C LYS A 8 -14.67 -17.44 -12.27
N GLU A 9 -15.67 -17.84 -13.04
CA GLU A 9 -16.04 -19.24 -13.30
C GLU A 9 -14.89 -20.04 -13.93
N GLU A 10 -14.22 -19.49 -14.95
CA GLU A 10 -13.07 -20.16 -15.58
C GLU A 10 -11.90 -20.32 -14.59
N ARG A 11 -11.67 -19.34 -13.71
CA ARG A 11 -10.61 -19.42 -12.70
C ARG A 11 -10.89 -20.49 -11.65
N VAL A 12 -12.14 -20.59 -11.16
CA VAL A 12 -12.55 -21.64 -10.22
C VAL A 12 -12.41 -23.01 -10.87
N TRP A 13 -12.88 -23.18 -12.12
CA TRP A 13 -12.78 -24.46 -12.83
C TRP A 13 -11.32 -24.91 -13.04
N ASN A 14 -10.47 -23.99 -13.47
CA ASN A 14 -9.04 -24.26 -13.64
C ASN A 14 -8.34 -24.69 -12.34
N PHE A 15 -8.75 -24.10 -11.21
CA PHE A 15 -8.25 -24.53 -9.90
C PHE A 15 -8.69 -25.95 -9.55
N LEU A 16 -9.97 -26.27 -9.76
CA LEU A 16 -10.49 -27.62 -9.49
C LEU A 16 -9.76 -28.68 -10.31
N GLN A 17 -9.50 -28.41 -11.59
CA GLN A 17 -8.70 -29.30 -12.45
C GLN A 17 -7.27 -29.47 -11.92
N TYR A 18 -6.63 -28.37 -11.47
CA TYR A 18 -5.30 -28.44 -10.88
C TYR A 18 -5.28 -29.26 -9.58
N GLY A 19 -6.22 -29.02 -8.67
CA GLY A 19 -6.36 -29.77 -7.42
C GLY A 19 -6.63 -31.25 -7.68
N ALA A 20 -7.52 -31.57 -8.62
CA ALA A 20 -7.81 -32.96 -9.00
C ALA A 20 -6.56 -33.66 -9.55
N ARG A 21 -5.75 -32.95 -10.35
CA ARG A 21 -4.49 -33.50 -10.86
C ARG A 21 -3.49 -33.78 -9.73
N GLN A 22 -3.41 -32.91 -8.72
CA GLN A 22 -2.56 -33.16 -7.54
C GLN A 22 -3.09 -34.33 -6.72
N HIS A 23 -4.40 -34.43 -6.54
CA HIS A 23 -5.04 -35.53 -5.82
C HIS A 23 -4.73 -36.88 -6.48
N VAL A 24 -4.85 -36.96 -7.81
CA VAL A 24 -4.46 -38.16 -8.58
C VAL A 24 -3.00 -38.57 -8.29
N LEU A 25 -2.08 -37.61 -8.20
CA LEU A 25 -0.68 -37.91 -7.88
C LEU A 25 -0.49 -38.40 -6.43
N LYS A 26 -1.23 -37.82 -5.48
CA LYS A 26 -1.22 -38.20 -4.05
C LYS A 26 -1.81 -39.59 -3.82
N ASP A 27 -2.92 -39.91 -4.48
CA ASP A 27 -3.56 -41.23 -4.41
C ASP A 27 -2.63 -42.30 -4.96
N LEU A 28 -1.98 -42.05 -6.11
CA LEU A 28 -0.98 -42.95 -6.67
C LEU A 28 0.19 -43.20 -5.72
N ASP A 29 0.72 -42.17 -5.06
CA ASP A 29 1.81 -42.35 -4.07
C ASP A 29 1.33 -43.13 -2.83
N THR A 30 0.10 -42.88 -2.37
CA THR A 30 -0.46 -43.52 -1.18
C THR A 30 -0.76 -45.00 -1.41
N VAL A 31 -1.38 -45.34 -2.55
CA VAL A 31 -1.67 -46.74 -2.94
C VAL A 31 -0.38 -47.54 -3.03
N GLU A 32 0.68 -46.96 -3.60
CA GLU A 32 1.98 -47.61 -3.70
C GLU A 32 2.64 -47.82 -2.33
N LYS A 33 2.65 -46.80 -1.46
CA LYS A 33 3.19 -46.93 -0.09
C LYS A 33 2.49 -48.03 0.70
N GLN A 34 1.15 -48.07 0.66
CA GLN A 34 0.37 -49.09 1.37
C GLN A 34 0.59 -50.52 0.84
N GLN A 35 0.86 -50.68 -0.46
CA GLN A 35 1.21 -51.96 -1.05
C GLN A 35 2.64 -52.40 -0.68
N ILE A 36 3.58 -51.46 -0.59
CA ILE A 36 5.00 -51.71 -0.32
C ILE A 36 5.26 -51.99 1.17
N GLU A 37 4.61 -51.29 2.09
CA GLU A 37 4.87 -51.41 3.55
C GLU A 37 4.59 -52.81 4.13
N LYS A 38 3.81 -53.64 3.43
CA LYS A 38 3.42 -54.98 3.90
C LYS A 38 4.31 -56.11 3.36
N LEU A 39 5.35 -55.79 2.62
CA LEU A 39 6.13 -56.74 1.84
C LEU A 39 7.60 -56.80 2.26
N SER A 40 8.24 -57.93 1.96
CA SER A 40 9.69 -58.08 2.15
C SER A 40 10.47 -57.13 1.21
N PRO A 41 11.73 -56.75 1.52
CA PRO A 41 12.50 -55.83 0.68
C PRO A 41 12.62 -56.25 -0.80
N GLU A 42 12.70 -57.55 -1.09
CA GLU A 42 12.75 -58.07 -2.46
C GLU A 42 11.41 -57.94 -3.20
N GLU A 43 10.30 -58.17 -2.50
CA GLU A 43 8.95 -57.97 -3.03
C GLU A 43 8.63 -56.49 -3.20
N GLN A 44 9.10 -55.64 -2.28
CA GLN A 44 9.02 -54.19 -2.39
C GLN A 44 9.69 -53.69 -3.67
N GLU A 45 10.89 -54.20 -3.99
CA GLU A 45 11.60 -53.77 -5.20
C GLU A 45 10.92 -54.28 -6.47
N LYS A 46 10.39 -55.51 -6.45
CA LYS A 46 9.57 -56.05 -7.56
C LYS A 46 8.30 -55.23 -7.78
N ILE A 47 7.59 -54.84 -6.73
CA ILE A 47 6.39 -54.00 -6.82
C ILE A 47 6.76 -52.59 -7.28
N LYS A 48 7.81 -51.97 -6.74
CA LYS A 48 8.29 -50.66 -7.22
C LYS A 48 8.61 -50.68 -8.71
N GLU A 49 9.28 -51.75 -9.18
CA GLU A 49 9.60 -51.91 -10.59
C GLU A 49 8.36 -52.16 -11.46
N GLN A 50 7.39 -52.92 -10.96
CA GLN A 50 6.10 -53.11 -11.62
C GLN A 50 5.29 -51.81 -11.70
N ASN A 51 5.21 -51.06 -10.60
CA ASN A 51 4.54 -49.76 -10.54
C ASN A 51 5.21 -48.74 -11.48
N ARG A 52 6.55 -48.74 -11.59
CA ARG A 52 7.26 -47.93 -12.60
C ARG A 52 6.83 -48.29 -14.02
N LYS A 53 6.73 -49.58 -14.35
CA LYS A 53 6.26 -50.05 -15.66
C LYS A 53 4.80 -49.67 -15.92
N ASP A 54 3.94 -49.79 -14.92
CA ASP A 54 2.52 -49.45 -15.03
C ASP A 54 2.31 -47.94 -15.17
N ARG A 55 3.05 -47.10 -14.42
CA ARG A 55 3.08 -45.64 -14.59
C ARG A 55 3.50 -45.24 -16.00
N LYS A 56 4.60 -45.82 -16.49
CA LYS A 56 5.11 -45.57 -17.84
C LYS A 56 4.07 -45.92 -18.90
N LYS A 57 3.40 -47.07 -18.76
CA LYS A 57 2.32 -47.50 -19.65
C LYS A 57 1.11 -46.57 -19.60
N ALA A 58 0.82 -46.01 -18.43
CA ALA A 58 -0.28 -45.08 -18.19
C ALA A 58 0.04 -43.62 -18.56
N GLY A 59 1.30 -43.30 -18.89
CA GLY A 59 1.74 -41.93 -19.21
C GLY A 59 1.94 -41.02 -17.98
N ILE A 60 2.08 -41.62 -16.80
CA ILE A 60 2.42 -40.93 -15.54
C ILE A 60 3.95 -40.87 -15.43
N PRO A 61 4.55 -39.77 -14.89
CA PRO A 61 5.99 -39.74 -14.60
C PRO A 61 6.45 -40.92 -13.75
N GLU A 62 7.58 -41.54 -14.11
CA GLU A 62 8.12 -42.71 -13.40
C GLU A 62 8.47 -42.38 -11.92
N LYS A 63 8.78 -41.12 -11.63
CA LYS A 63 8.97 -40.57 -10.28
C LYS A 63 7.96 -39.44 -10.02
N ILE A 64 7.19 -39.58 -8.94
CA ILE A 64 6.35 -38.51 -8.40
C ILE A 64 7.20 -37.74 -7.40
N GLU A 65 7.77 -36.60 -7.81
CA GLU A 65 8.33 -35.64 -6.87
C GLU A 65 7.24 -34.63 -6.51
N ILE A 66 6.39 -34.97 -5.52
CA ILE A 66 5.60 -33.95 -4.83
C ILE A 66 6.60 -33.20 -3.95
N LEU A 67 7.16 -32.13 -4.50
CA LEU A 67 7.99 -31.23 -3.73
C LEU A 67 7.09 -30.56 -2.67
N PRO A 68 7.57 -30.33 -1.43
CA PRO A 68 6.83 -29.56 -0.43
C PRO A 68 6.31 -28.21 -0.94
N GLU A 69 6.99 -27.64 -1.96
CA GLU A 69 6.58 -26.43 -2.67
C GLU A 69 5.28 -26.56 -3.48
N GLN A 70 4.91 -27.78 -3.91
CA GLN A 70 3.67 -28.04 -4.67
C GLN A 70 2.45 -28.14 -3.75
N ASP A 71 2.58 -28.76 -2.58
CA ASP A 71 1.54 -28.76 -1.55
C ASP A 71 1.23 -27.34 -1.06
N ARG A 72 2.28 -26.54 -0.85
CA ARG A 72 2.16 -25.13 -0.50
C ARG A 72 1.45 -24.31 -1.59
N LYS A 73 1.76 -24.58 -2.86
CA LYS A 73 1.06 -23.93 -3.97
C LYS A 73 -0.42 -24.26 -3.94
N GLU A 74 -0.77 -25.52 -3.72
CA GLU A 74 -2.17 -25.95 -3.67
C GLU A 74 -2.96 -25.21 -2.57
N GLU A 75 -2.40 -25.10 -1.36
CA GLU A 75 -3.03 -24.39 -0.23
C GLU A 75 -3.22 -22.88 -0.51
N LEU A 76 -2.20 -22.21 -1.06
CA LEU A 76 -2.29 -20.78 -1.39
C LEU A 76 -3.33 -20.50 -2.49
N ILE A 77 -3.32 -21.32 -3.55
CA ILE A 77 -4.31 -21.18 -4.62
C ILE A 77 -5.72 -21.45 -4.08
N ARG A 78 -5.86 -22.39 -3.14
CA ARG A 78 -7.13 -22.73 -2.51
C ARG A 78 -7.71 -21.56 -1.71
N ASP A 79 -6.89 -20.92 -0.87
CA ASP A 79 -7.28 -19.73 -0.10
C ASP A 79 -7.74 -18.58 -1.00
N ASP A 80 -7.05 -18.37 -2.10
CA ASP A 80 -7.33 -17.35 -3.10
C ASP A 80 -8.62 -17.60 -3.87
N ILE A 81 -8.88 -18.85 -4.24
CA ILE A 81 -10.12 -19.23 -4.94
C ILE A 81 -11.30 -19.15 -3.99
N ARG A 82 -11.11 -19.51 -2.71
CA ARG A 82 -12.11 -19.29 -1.67
C ARG A 82 -12.41 -17.79 -1.51
N ASP A 83 -11.40 -16.94 -1.49
CA ASP A 83 -11.59 -15.48 -1.42
C ASP A 83 -12.20 -14.90 -2.71
N LEU A 84 -11.95 -15.51 -3.87
CA LEU A 84 -12.61 -15.15 -5.14
C LEU A 84 -14.11 -15.47 -5.12
N ILE A 85 -14.49 -16.59 -4.50
CA ILE A 85 -15.88 -17.03 -4.31
C ILE A 85 -16.59 -16.15 -3.28
N ILE A 86 -15.92 -15.84 -2.15
CA ILE A 86 -16.49 -15.00 -1.09
C ILE A 86 -16.55 -13.53 -1.50
N GLY A 87 -15.63 -13.08 -2.37
CA GLY A 87 -15.53 -11.69 -2.80
C GLY A 87 -15.26 -10.75 -1.62
N ASN A 88 -16.00 -9.64 -1.55
CA ASN A 88 -15.97 -8.74 -0.40
C ASN A 88 -16.86 -9.18 0.78
N GLY A 89 -17.52 -10.34 0.68
CA GLY A 89 -18.48 -10.84 1.67
C GLY A 89 -19.85 -10.17 1.62
N SER A 90 -20.13 -9.33 0.61
CA SER A 90 -21.47 -8.80 0.38
C SER A 90 -22.43 -9.90 -0.07
N ASP A 91 -23.73 -9.72 0.20
CA ASP A 91 -24.77 -10.68 -0.19
C ASP A 91 -24.71 -11.02 -1.69
N ASN A 92 -24.42 -10.02 -2.55
CA ASN A 92 -24.29 -10.23 -4.00
C ASN A 92 -23.08 -11.09 -4.38
N ASP A 93 -21.91 -10.82 -3.79
CA ASP A 93 -20.71 -11.62 -4.05
C ASP A 93 -20.87 -13.05 -3.53
N LEU A 94 -21.53 -13.24 -2.38
CA LEU A 94 -21.81 -14.56 -1.84
C LEU A 94 -22.79 -15.34 -2.72
N LYS A 95 -23.90 -14.72 -3.13
CA LYS A 95 -24.86 -15.33 -4.07
C LYS A 95 -24.18 -15.76 -5.37
N GLU A 96 -23.35 -14.88 -5.93
CA GLU A 96 -22.56 -15.17 -7.11
C GLU A 96 -21.56 -16.32 -6.87
N GLY A 97 -20.86 -16.32 -5.74
CA GLY A 97 -19.94 -17.38 -5.36
C GLY A 97 -20.61 -18.76 -5.27
N PHE A 98 -21.76 -18.85 -4.60
CA PHE A 98 -22.53 -20.09 -4.51
C PHE A 98 -23.14 -20.50 -5.86
N ARG A 99 -23.53 -19.55 -6.70
CA ARG A 99 -23.94 -19.82 -8.09
C ARG A 99 -22.81 -20.48 -8.88
N ILE A 100 -21.61 -19.90 -8.82
CA ILE A 100 -20.41 -20.46 -9.48
C ILE A 100 -20.12 -21.87 -8.96
N LEU A 101 -20.15 -22.10 -7.63
CA LEU A 101 -19.95 -23.42 -7.05
C LEU A 101 -20.98 -24.45 -7.55
N GLY A 102 -22.25 -24.07 -7.63
CA GLY A 102 -23.30 -24.95 -8.16
C GLY A 102 -23.10 -25.28 -9.64
N GLN A 103 -22.65 -24.32 -10.45
CA GLN A 103 -22.25 -24.58 -11.83
C GLN A 103 -21.04 -25.50 -11.94
N MET A 104 -20.06 -25.41 -11.02
CA MET A 104 -18.95 -26.36 -10.98
C MET A 104 -19.43 -27.78 -10.68
N VAL A 105 -20.41 -27.95 -9.79
CA VAL A 105 -21.08 -29.25 -9.57
C VAL A 105 -21.75 -29.74 -10.85
N GLY A 106 -22.43 -28.87 -11.58
CA GLY A 106 -23.03 -29.24 -12.88
C GLY A 106 -22.00 -29.74 -13.90
N LYS A 107 -20.82 -29.10 -13.97
CA LYS A 107 -19.70 -29.59 -14.79
C LYS A 107 -19.17 -30.95 -14.35
N VAL A 108 -19.02 -31.16 -13.03
CA VAL A 108 -18.60 -32.46 -12.48
C VAL A 108 -19.61 -33.55 -12.80
N ILE A 109 -20.92 -33.25 -12.71
CA ILE A 109 -21.99 -34.17 -13.11
C ILE A 109 -21.85 -34.59 -14.58
N ILE A 110 -21.56 -33.65 -15.49
CA ILE A 110 -21.29 -33.99 -16.91
C ILE A 110 -20.11 -34.96 -17.04
N GLU A 111 -19.02 -34.74 -16.29
CA GLU A 111 -17.85 -35.63 -16.32
C GLU A 111 -18.19 -37.03 -15.79
N TYR A 112 -19.03 -37.15 -14.74
CA TYR A 112 -19.57 -38.46 -14.32
C TYR A 112 -20.33 -39.15 -15.46
N GLY A 113 -21.17 -38.43 -16.19
CA GLY A 113 -21.86 -38.98 -17.35
C GLY A 113 -20.91 -39.49 -18.44
N LYS A 114 -19.87 -38.70 -18.76
CA LYS A 114 -18.86 -39.14 -19.75
C LYS A 114 -18.15 -40.41 -19.30
N GLU A 115 -17.81 -40.53 -18.01
CA GLU A 115 -17.19 -41.75 -17.48
C GLU A 115 -18.14 -42.94 -17.47
N THR A 116 -19.40 -42.73 -17.08
CA THR A 116 -20.42 -43.80 -17.12
C THR A 116 -20.63 -44.34 -18.53
N GLU A 117 -20.69 -43.48 -19.56
CA GLU A 117 -20.81 -43.92 -20.95
C GLU A 117 -19.60 -44.78 -21.37
N ARG A 118 -18.40 -44.37 -20.96
CA ARG A 118 -17.16 -45.10 -21.25
C ARG A 118 -17.16 -46.48 -20.58
N VAL A 119 -17.56 -46.56 -19.31
CA VAL A 119 -17.67 -47.85 -18.60
C VAL A 119 -18.73 -48.72 -19.25
N LYS A 120 -19.92 -48.16 -19.54
CA LYS A 120 -21.04 -48.83 -20.20
C LYS A 120 -20.62 -49.47 -21.52
N SER A 121 -19.84 -48.77 -22.35
CA SER A 121 -19.35 -49.29 -23.64
C SER A 121 -18.50 -50.56 -23.54
N ARG A 122 -17.95 -50.85 -22.36
CA ARG A 122 -17.07 -52.01 -22.09
C ARG A 122 -17.79 -53.16 -21.40
N LEU A 123 -19.03 -52.95 -20.95
CA LEU A 123 -19.84 -53.99 -20.32
C LEU A 123 -20.54 -54.83 -21.38
N GLY A 124 -20.67 -56.12 -21.11
CA GLY A 124 -21.54 -57.01 -21.91
C GLY A 124 -23.01 -56.59 -21.81
N GLU A 125 -23.83 -57.16 -22.69
CA GLU A 125 -25.28 -56.92 -22.64
C GLU A 125 -25.87 -57.40 -21.31
N SER A 126 -26.66 -56.54 -20.68
CA SER A 126 -27.34 -56.81 -19.42
C SER A 126 -28.57 -55.92 -19.31
N LYS A 127 -29.66 -56.43 -18.74
CA LYS A 127 -30.85 -55.61 -18.43
C LYS A 127 -30.55 -54.46 -17.45
N TYR A 128 -29.43 -54.53 -16.73
CA TYR A 128 -28.94 -53.51 -15.80
C TYR A 128 -27.60 -52.88 -16.24
N LYS A 129 -27.35 -52.80 -17.55
CA LYS A 129 -26.05 -52.34 -18.08
C LYS A 129 -25.72 -50.92 -17.61
N ASP A 130 -26.71 -50.06 -17.54
CA ASP A 130 -26.56 -48.64 -17.22
C ASP A 130 -26.30 -48.46 -15.73
N GLU A 131 -27.06 -49.16 -14.89
CA GLU A 131 -26.92 -49.18 -13.44
C GLU A 131 -25.58 -49.78 -13.02
N LYS A 132 -25.15 -50.88 -13.66
CA LYS A 132 -23.84 -51.49 -13.40
C LYS A 132 -22.70 -50.56 -13.80
N ALA A 133 -22.81 -49.87 -14.95
CA ALA A 133 -21.81 -48.90 -15.39
C ALA A 133 -21.69 -47.73 -14.41
N ALA A 134 -22.83 -47.22 -13.94
CA ALA A 134 -22.85 -46.11 -13.01
C ALA A 134 -22.32 -46.51 -11.62
N LEU A 135 -22.65 -47.71 -11.11
CA LEU A 135 -22.06 -48.26 -9.89
C LEU A 135 -20.54 -48.42 -9.98
N ILE A 136 -20.02 -48.96 -11.09
CA ILE A 136 -18.57 -49.07 -11.28
C ILE A 136 -17.95 -47.66 -11.29
N THR A 137 -18.59 -46.71 -11.97
CA THR A 137 -18.09 -45.33 -12.09
C THR A 137 -18.06 -44.62 -10.74
N SER A 138 -19.09 -44.77 -9.91
CA SER A 138 -19.14 -44.17 -8.56
C SER A 138 -18.07 -44.72 -7.63
N PHE A 139 -17.70 -46.00 -7.76
CA PHE A 139 -16.63 -46.61 -6.98
C PHE A 139 -15.21 -46.44 -7.57
N SER A 140 -15.08 -45.91 -8.78
CA SER A 140 -13.79 -45.78 -9.47
C SER A 140 -13.12 -44.47 -9.16
N GLN A 141 -11.83 -44.48 -8.81
CA GLN A 141 -11.03 -43.25 -8.81
C GLN A 141 -10.77 -42.79 -10.25
N ASN A 142 -11.45 -41.73 -10.69
CA ASN A 142 -11.39 -41.19 -12.05
C ASN A 142 -11.40 -39.65 -12.03
N LYS A 143 -11.45 -39.03 -13.22
CA LYS A 143 -11.47 -37.57 -13.36
C LYS A 143 -12.69 -36.94 -12.67
N ALA A 144 -13.87 -37.56 -12.80
CA ALA A 144 -15.10 -37.03 -12.22
C ALA A 144 -15.08 -37.10 -10.69
N THR A 145 -14.68 -38.23 -10.10
CA THR A 145 -14.62 -38.39 -8.63
C THR A 145 -13.59 -37.44 -8.01
N THR A 146 -12.40 -37.31 -8.62
CA THR A 146 -11.37 -36.41 -8.11
C THR A 146 -11.77 -34.93 -8.24
N LEU A 147 -12.46 -34.53 -9.31
CA LEU A 147 -13.04 -33.19 -9.39
C LEU A 147 -14.15 -32.97 -8.35
N ASP A 148 -14.99 -33.97 -8.10
CA ASP A 148 -16.06 -33.87 -7.10
C ASP A 148 -15.51 -33.67 -5.69
N GLU A 149 -14.46 -34.39 -5.33
CA GLU A 149 -13.75 -34.21 -4.06
C GLU A 149 -13.21 -32.78 -3.90
N GLN A 150 -12.64 -32.21 -4.96
CA GLN A 150 -12.14 -30.83 -4.93
C GLN A 150 -13.27 -29.81 -4.78
N VAL A 151 -14.37 -29.98 -5.52
CA VAL A 151 -15.55 -29.11 -5.40
C VAL A 151 -16.15 -29.21 -4.00
N ASN A 152 -16.29 -30.41 -3.45
CA ASN A 152 -16.83 -30.64 -2.11
C ASN A 152 -15.92 -30.06 -1.02
N THR A 153 -14.59 -30.18 -1.17
CA THR A 153 -13.61 -29.60 -0.25
C THR A 153 -13.74 -28.08 -0.25
N LEU A 154 -13.71 -27.46 -1.43
CA LEU A 154 -13.86 -26.02 -1.57
C LEU A 154 -15.20 -25.51 -1.01
N ARG A 155 -16.30 -26.24 -1.28
CA ARG A 155 -17.63 -25.95 -0.72
C ARG A 155 -17.62 -25.97 0.81
N LYS A 156 -17.06 -27.01 1.42
CA LYS A 156 -16.97 -27.14 2.89
C LYS A 156 -16.17 -26.00 3.50
N GLU A 157 -15.06 -25.62 2.87
CA GLU A 157 -14.21 -24.51 3.34
C GLU A 157 -14.92 -23.15 3.24
N VAL A 158 -15.63 -22.89 2.14
CA VAL A 158 -16.46 -21.69 1.98
C VAL A 158 -17.56 -21.65 3.04
N LEU A 159 -18.28 -22.77 3.23
CA LEU A 159 -19.33 -22.86 4.24
C LEU A 159 -18.79 -22.64 5.66
N PHE A 160 -17.70 -23.33 6.04
CA PHE A 160 -17.09 -23.20 7.37
C PHE A 160 -16.74 -21.75 7.69
N LYS A 161 -16.14 -21.02 6.74
CA LYS A 161 -15.77 -19.61 6.89
C LYS A 161 -16.98 -18.67 7.00
N LEU A 162 -18.14 -19.09 6.48
CA LEU A 162 -19.38 -18.31 6.51
C LEU A 162 -20.26 -18.64 7.71
N THR A 163 -20.30 -19.90 8.17
CA THR A 163 -21.11 -20.32 9.33
C THR A 163 -20.69 -19.63 10.62
N GLU A 164 -19.43 -19.19 10.73
CA GLU A 164 -18.98 -18.37 11.87
C GLU A 164 -19.58 -16.94 11.87
N LYS A 165 -20.16 -16.50 10.74
CA LYS A 165 -20.52 -15.09 10.49
C LYS A 165 -21.97 -14.89 10.05
N MET A 166 -22.72 -15.96 9.84
CA MET A 166 -24.04 -15.92 9.20
C MET A 166 -25.08 -16.70 10.00
N SER A 167 -26.34 -16.30 9.89
CA SER A 167 -27.45 -17.07 10.46
C SER A 167 -27.72 -18.35 9.66
N ASP A 168 -28.36 -19.33 10.31
CA ASP A 168 -28.77 -20.58 9.67
C ASP A 168 -29.69 -20.36 8.45
N ASP A 169 -30.59 -19.38 8.53
CA ASP A 169 -31.50 -19.04 7.42
C ASP A 169 -30.75 -18.53 6.18
N LYS A 170 -29.72 -17.71 6.40
CA LYS A 170 -28.86 -17.20 5.33
C LYS A 170 -28.00 -18.30 4.72
N THR A 171 -27.49 -19.21 5.55
CA THR A 171 -26.78 -20.41 5.08
C THR A 171 -27.70 -21.27 4.21
N ARG A 172 -28.95 -21.46 4.62
CA ARG A 172 -29.96 -22.20 3.84
C ARG A 172 -30.29 -21.50 2.51
N GLU A 173 -30.42 -20.17 2.50
CA GLU A 173 -30.61 -19.38 1.28
C GLU A 173 -29.51 -19.66 0.24
N TYR A 174 -28.24 -19.62 0.66
CA TYR A 174 -27.12 -19.85 -0.25
C TYR A 174 -26.96 -21.30 -0.68
N MET A 175 -27.26 -22.26 0.19
CA MET A 175 -27.32 -23.67 -0.20
C MET A 175 -28.39 -23.91 -1.26
N ASN A 176 -29.56 -23.27 -1.15
CA ASN A 176 -30.59 -23.34 -2.18
C ASN A 176 -30.12 -22.76 -3.52
N ILE A 177 -29.33 -21.67 -3.51
CA ILE A 177 -28.75 -21.10 -4.74
C ILE A 177 -27.78 -22.08 -5.38
N PHE A 178 -26.89 -22.67 -4.57
CA PHE A 178 -25.93 -23.66 -5.02
C PHE A 178 -26.61 -24.88 -5.65
N GLU A 179 -27.67 -25.42 -5.03
CA GLU A 179 -28.43 -26.56 -5.55
C GLU A 179 -29.12 -26.21 -6.87
N LYS A 180 -29.83 -25.08 -6.93
CA LYS A 180 -30.54 -24.63 -8.14
C LYS A 180 -29.60 -24.33 -9.31
N SER A 181 -28.40 -23.83 -9.04
CA SER A 181 -27.49 -23.40 -10.11
C SER A 181 -27.00 -24.56 -10.98
N ALA A 182 -26.92 -25.78 -10.44
CA ALA A 182 -26.63 -26.97 -11.24
C ALA A 182 -27.79 -27.33 -12.19
N GLU A 183 -29.03 -27.18 -11.74
CA GLU A 183 -30.25 -27.40 -12.55
C GLU A 183 -30.42 -26.32 -13.62
N GLU A 184 -30.19 -25.05 -13.26
CA GLU A 184 -30.20 -23.93 -14.21
C GLU A 184 -29.14 -24.13 -15.30
N MET A 185 -27.94 -24.61 -14.92
CA MET A 185 -26.92 -24.98 -15.88
C MET A 185 -27.42 -26.05 -16.85
N ARG A 186 -28.07 -27.12 -16.36
CA ARG A 186 -28.62 -28.20 -17.18
C ARG A 186 -29.53 -27.70 -18.30
N GLU A 187 -30.38 -26.71 -18.02
CA GLU A 187 -31.29 -26.16 -19.03
C GLU A 187 -30.57 -25.36 -20.13
N SER A 188 -29.36 -24.86 -19.85
CA SER A 188 -28.52 -24.16 -20.84
C SER A 188 -27.58 -25.07 -21.65
N LEU A 189 -27.55 -26.37 -21.35
CA LEU A 189 -26.63 -27.32 -21.98
C LEU A 189 -27.04 -27.70 -23.41
N SER A 190 -26.04 -28.10 -24.20
CA SER A 190 -26.28 -28.78 -25.48
C SER A 190 -27.05 -30.11 -25.25
N PRO A 191 -27.78 -30.65 -26.23
CA PRO A 191 -28.46 -31.94 -26.08
C PRO A 191 -27.53 -33.08 -25.67
N GLU A 192 -26.28 -33.06 -26.16
CA GLU A 192 -25.25 -34.04 -25.80
C GLU A 192 -24.79 -33.88 -24.35
N ASP A 193 -24.47 -32.66 -23.91
CA ASP A 193 -24.08 -32.42 -22.52
C ASP A 193 -25.24 -32.65 -21.56
N LYS A 194 -26.50 -32.39 -21.97
CA LYS A 194 -27.69 -32.69 -21.17
C LYS A 194 -27.88 -34.20 -20.98
N LYS A 195 -27.61 -35.01 -22.01
CA LYS A 195 -27.55 -36.48 -21.89
C LYS A 195 -26.51 -36.90 -20.86
N TYR A 196 -25.29 -36.35 -20.94
CA TYR A 196 -24.24 -36.67 -19.97
C TYR A 196 -24.58 -36.17 -18.57
N PHE A 197 -25.18 -35.00 -18.45
CA PHE A 197 -25.63 -34.47 -17.17
C PHE A 197 -26.64 -35.42 -16.51
N ASP A 198 -27.68 -35.84 -17.24
CA ASP A 198 -28.73 -36.71 -16.69
C ASP A 198 -28.17 -38.06 -16.21
N MET A 199 -27.29 -38.67 -16.99
CA MET A 199 -26.64 -39.92 -16.62
C MET A 199 -25.66 -39.75 -15.45
N GLY A 200 -24.90 -38.66 -15.45
CA GLY A 200 -23.97 -38.34 -14.38
C GLY A 200 -24.66 -37.98 -13.06
N TYR A 201 -25.85 -37.37 -13.11
CA TYR A 201 -26.64 -37.04 -11.94
C TYR A 201 -27.11 -38.31 -11.23
N ILE A 202 -27.56 -39.31 -11.99
CA ILE A 202 -27.87 -40.64 -11.46
C ILE A 202 -26.60 -41.27 -10.87
N THR A 203 -25.48 -41.17 -11.59
CA THR A 203 -24.20 -41.78 -11.20
C THR A 203 -23.65 -41.21 -9.88
N LYS A 204 -23.57 -39.88 -9.75
CA LYS A 204 -23.00 -39.20 -8.60
C LYS A 204 -23.79 -39.46 -7.32
N ASN A 205 -25.12 -39.49 -7.43
CA ASN A 205 -25.99 -39.65 -6.27
C ASN A 205 -26.07 -41.11 -5.78
N PHE A 206 -25.37 -42.08 -6.40
CA PHE A 206 -25.40 -43.49 -5.99
C PHE A 206 -25.02 -43.73 -4.53
N GLU A 207 -24.10 -42.93 -3.96
CA GLU A 207 -23.62 -43.13 -2.59
C GLU A 207 -24.47 -42.42 -1.52
N THR A 208 -25.28 -41.43 -1.90
CA THR A 208 -26.01 -40.55 -0.97
C THR A 208 -27.50 -40.87 -0.82
N TYR A 209 -28.02 -41.87 -1.54
CA TYR A 209 -29.43 -42.25 -1.49
C TYR A 209 -29.78 -43.07 -0.26
N ASP A 210 -29.88 -42.41 0.90
CA ASP A 210 -30.39 -43.02 2.13
C ASP A 210 -31.93 -42.98 2.22
N HIS A 211 -32.64 -42.21 1.37
CA HIS A 211 -34.07 -41.90 1.63
C HIS A 211 -35.09 -42.06 0.50
N LYS A 212 -34.73 -42.41 -0.74
CA LYS A 212 -35.69 -42.92 -1.75
C LYS A 212 -35.01 -43.91 -2.71
N PRO A 213 -35.32 -45.21 -2.68
CA PRO A 213 -34.69 -46.16 -3.61
C PRO A 213 -35.06 -45.78 -5.05
N ILE A 214 -34.06 -45.65 -5.92
CA ILE A 214 -34.27 -45.71 -7.36
C ILE A 214 -34.92 -47.08 -7.61
N PRO A 215 -36.14 -47.20 -8.16
CA PRO A 215 -36.90 -48.46 -8.18
C PRO A 215 -36.15 -49.67 -8.79
N ALA A 216 -35.20 -49.41 -9.70
CA ALA A 216 -34.32 -50.44 -10.28
C ALA A 216 -33.40 -51.14 -9.25
N PHE A 217 -33.09 -50.51 -8.12
CA PHE A 217 -32.13 -50.94 -7.10
C PHE A 217 -32.70 -51.83 -6.00
N ASN A 218 -34.00 -52.12 -6.04
CA ASN A 218 -34.58 -53.19 -5.23
C ASN A 218 -34.30 -54.58 -5.82
N SER A 219 -33.58 -54.66 -6.95
CA SER A 219 -33.13 -55.95 -7.47
C SER A 219 -31.96 -56.49 -6.63
N GLU A 220 -32.13 -57.71 -6.13
CA GLU A 220 -31.10 -58.45 -5.41
C GLU A 220 -29.79 -58.54 -6.24
N GLU A 221 -29.91 -58.61 -7.57
CA GLU A 221 -28.76 -58.61 -8.49
C GLU A 221 -27.89 -57.36 -8.36
N LEU A 222 -28.49 -56.15 -8.36
CA LEU A 222 -27.73 -54.90 -8.24
C LEU A 222 -27.18 -54.70 -6.83
N GLN A 223 -27.91 -55.14 -5.80
CA GLN A 223 -27.42 -55.12 -4.42
C GLN A 223 -26.17 -56.00 -4.26
N ASN A 224 -26.21 -57.23 -4.79
CA ASN A 224 -25.06 -58.13 -4.80
C ASN A 224 -23.91 -57.57 -5.66
N TYR A 225 -24.23 -56.87 -6.75
CA TYR A 225 -23.23 -56.23 -7.61
C TYR A 225 -22.47 -55.10 -6.89
N ALA A 226 -23.19 -54.30 -6.08
CA ALA A 226 -22.67 -53.14 -5.34
C ALA A 226 -22.08 -53.45 -3.95
N ALA A 227 -22.37 -54.64 -3.41
CA ALA A 227 -21.97 -55.07 -2.07
C ALA A 227 -20.46 -54.92 -1.83
N VAL A 228 -20.05 -54.86 -0.55
CA VAL A 228 -18.63 -54.86 -0.17
C VAL A 228 -17.97 -56.14 -0.71
N GLY A 229 -16.93 -55.98 -1.53
CA GLY A 229 -16.29 -57.10 -2.24
C GLY A 229 -17.04 -57.59 -3.49
N GLY A 230 -18.16 -56.97 -3.83
CA GLY A 230 -18.96 -57.26 -5.01
C GLY A 230 -18.27 -56.87 -6.32
N PRO A 231 -18.78 -57.37 -7.47
CA PRO A 231 -18.18 -57.14 -8.79
C PRO A 231 -17.94 -55.68 -9.17
N ALA A 232 -18.81 -54.74 -8.78
CA ALA A 232 -18.64 -53.32 -9.12
C ALA A 232 -17.35 -52.75 -8.52
N ARG A 233 -17.16 -52.96 -7.20
CA ARG A 233 -15.99 -52.51 -6.45
C ARG A 233 -14.72 -53.23 -6.90
N LYS A 234 -14.83 -54.52 -7.22
CA LYS A 234 -13.71 -55.30 -7.76
C LYS A 234 -13.25 -54.74 -9.12
N HIS A 235 -14.18 -54.48 -10.03
CA HIS A 235 -13.87 -53.87 -11.33
C HIS A 235 -13.28 -52.47 -11.21
N ALA A 236 -13.82 -51.64 -10.32
CA ALA A 236 -13.29 -50.31 -10.04
C ALA A 236 -11.83 -50.38 -9.57
N LYS A 237 -11.53 -51.30 -8.63
CA LYS A 237 -10.19 -51.50 -8.07
C LYS A 237 -9.20 -52.11 -9.08
N GLU A 238 -9.62 -53.08 -9.87
CA GLU A 238 -8.78 -53.69 -10.91
C GLU A 238 -8.29 -52.69 -11.97
N ARG A 239 -9.01 -51.57 -12.15
CA ARG A 239 -8.70 -50.54 -13.15
C ARG A 239 -8.25 -49.22 -12.56
N GLU A 240 -7.98 -49.16 -11.26
CA GLU A 240 -7.63 -47.95 -10.53
C GLU A 240 -6.47 -47.20 -11.19
N TYR A 241 -5.35 -47.87 -11.49
CA TYR A 241 -4.20 -47.26 -12.18
C TYR A 241 -4.52 -46.80 -13.61
N GLU A 242 -5.33 -47.54 -14.37
CA GLU A 242 -5.75 -47.13 -15.72
C GLU A 242 -6.59 -45.85 -15.64
N ASN A 243 -7.52 -45.79 -14.68
CA ASN A 243 -8.41 -44.66 -14.49
C ASN A 243 -7.66 -43.41 -14.00
N LEU A 244 -6.78 -43.55 -13.01
CA LEU A 244 -5.93 -42.47 -12.49
C LEU A 244 -4.97 -41.95 -13.56
N GLY A 245 -4.32 -42.84 -14.33
CA GLY A 245 -3.42 -42.43 -15.42
C GLY A 245 -4.12 -41.67 -16.54
N ARG A 246 -5.34 -42.12 -16.91
CA ARG A 246 -6.19 -41.38 -17.84
C ARG A 246 -6.60 -40.03 -17.29
N ALA A 247 -7.09 -39.97 -16.04
CA ALA A 247 -7.47 -38.73 -15.39
C ALA A 247 -6.29 -37.74 -15.37
N TYR A 248 -5.09 -38.19 -15.02
CA TYR A 248 -3.88 -37.38 -15.06
C TYR A 248 -3.61 -36.82 -16.46
N LYS A 249 -3.70 -37.66 -17.50
CA LYS A 249 -3.46 -37.24 -18.89
C LYS A 249 -4.48 -36.20 -19.36
N GLU A 250 -5.77 -36.45 -19.12
CA GLU A 250 -6.85 -35.53 -19.49
C GLU A 250 -6.72 -34.19 -18.76
N LEU A 251 -6.52 -34.21 -17.44
CA LEU A 251 -6.32 -32.99 -16.65
C LEU A 251 -5.06 -32.23 -17.07
N THR A 252 -3.98 -32.93 -17.42
CA THR A 252 -2.74 -32.29 -17.90
C THR A 252 -2.93 -31.63 -19.27
N GLN A 253 -3.75 -32.21 -20.14
CA GLN A 253 -4.07 -31.61 -21.44
C GLN A 253 -4.96 -30.36 -21.30
N GLU A 254 -5.87 -30.36 -20.32
CA GLU A 254 -6.75 -29.23 -20.04
C GLU A 254 -6.04 -28.08 -19.30
N ILE A 255 -5.06 -28.39 -18.44
CA ILE A 255 -4.26 -27.40 -17.73
C ILE A 255 -3.16 -26.84 -18.66
N THR A 256 -3.48 -25.76 -19.36
CA THR A 256 -2.50 -25.06 -20.21
C THR A 256 -1.41 -24.35 -19.37
N PRO A 257 -0.22 -24.05 -19.94
CA PRO A 257 0.78 -23.20 -19.27
C PRO A 257 0.22 -21.82 -18.87
N SER A 258 -0.71 -21.26 -19.65
CA SER A 258 -1.47 -20.05 -19.27
C SER A 258 -2.37 -20.28 -18.06
N THR A 259 -3.02 -21.45 -17.96
CA THR A 259 -3.79 -21.85 -16.78
C THR A 259 -2.90 -21.88 -15.54
N MET A 260 -1.72 -22.51 -15.62
CA MET A 260 -0.75 -22.52 -14.51
C MET A 260 -0.22 -21.13 -14.16
N ALA A 261 0.05 -20.28 -15.16
CA ALA A 261 0.49 -18.91 -14.93
C ALA A 261 -0.61 -18.02 -14.32
N ASN A 262 -1.88 -18.31 -14.60
CA ASN A 262 -3.02 -17.59 -14.02
C ASN A 262 -3.36 -18.04 -12.62
N VAL A 263 -3.27 -19.34 -12.37
CA VAL A 263 -3.32 -19.92 -11.03
C VAL A 263 -2.20 -19.34 -10.15
N ALA A 264 -1.00 -19.18 -10.71
CA ALA A 264 0.11 -18.49 -10.04
C ALA A 264 -0.03 -16.95 -9.96
N ARG A 265 -0.87 -16.33 -10.79
CA ARG A 265 -1.15 -14.88 -10.74
C ARG A 265 -2.07 -14.51 -9.58
N ILE A 266 -2.83 -15.46 -9.03
CA ILE A 266 -3.79 -15.13 -7.97
C ILE A 266 -3.07 -14.67 -6.68
N ASP A 267 -1.84 -15.16 -6.47
CA ASP A 267 -0.92 -14.81 -5.37
C ASP A 267 -0.33 -13.38 -5.46
N THR A 268 -0.62 -12.62 -6.53
CA THR A 268 -0.18 -11.21 -6.60
C THR A 268 -1.15 -10.25 -5.90
N LYS A 269 -2.35 -10.70 -5.53
CA LYS A 269 -3.31 -9.92 -4.75
C LYS A 269 -3.15 -10.16 -3.25
N ARG A 270 -2.05 -9.69 -2.65
CA ARG A 270 -1.94 -9.19 -1.24
C ARG A 270 -0.51 -9.04 -0.71
N ILE A 271 0.51 -9.08 -1.57
CA ILE A 271 1.86 -8.81 -1.09
C ILE A 271 2.03 -7.30 -0.99
N ASP A 272 1.95 -6.82 0.25
CA ASP A 272 2.08 -5.42 0.61
C ASP A 272 3.51 -4.94 0.33
N THR A 273 3.73 -4.43 -0.88
CA THR A 273 5.01 -3.84 -1.28
C THR A 273 5.38 -2.64 -0.41
N MET A 274 4.41 -1.97 0.22
CA MET A 274 4.71 -0.90 1.18
C MET A 274 5.27 -1.46 2.48
N PHE A 275 4.70 -2.53 3.03
CA PHE A 275 5.30 -3.25 4.16
C PHE A 275 6.73 -3.70 3.83
N MET A 276 6.95 -4.28 2.64
CA MET A 276 8.30 -4.70 2.22
C MET A 276 9.27 -3.51 2.08
N ARG A 277 8.81 -2.36 1.57
CA ARG A 277 9.61 -1.12 1.53
C ARG A 277 9.93 -0.61 2.93
N GLY A 278 8.99 -0.71 3.87
CA GLY A 278 9.22 -0.42 5.28
C GLY A 278 10.34 -1.27 5.85
N ILE A 279 10.24 -2.59 5.69
CA ILE A 279 11.29 -3.55 6.10
C ILE A 279 12.63 -3.27 5.41
N ILE A 280 12.65 -2.95 4.11
CA ILE A 280 13.88 -2.59 3.39
C ILE A 280 14.52 -1.36 4.05
N LYS A 281 13.76 -0.30 4.28
CA LYS A 281 14.24 0.94 4.90
C LYS A 281 14.78 0.68 6.31
N ASP A 282 14.05 -0.12 7.07
CA ASP A 282 14.38 -0.53 8.44
C ASP A 282 15.64 -1.39 8.53
N MET A 283 15.84 -2.28 7.57
CA MET A 283 17.08 -3.04 7.46
C MET A 283 18.23 -2.16 6.99
N GLU A 284 18.02 -1.24 6.05
CA GLU A 284 19.07 -0.35 5.53
C GLU A 284 19.55 0.68 6.57
N SER A 285 18.67 1.09 7.49
CA SER A 285 19.01 2.03 8.56
C SER A 285 20.00 1.43 9.58
N THR A 286 20.06 0.11 9.71
CA THR A 286 20.97 -0.60 10.62
C THR A 286 22.41 -0.76 10.08
N GLY A 287 22.80 -0.06 9.01
CA GLY A 287 24.03 -0.25 8.24
C GLY A 287 25.33 -0.46 9.06
N THR A 288 26.14 -1.47 8.72
CA THR A 288 27.50 -1.60 9.27
C THR A 288 28.42 -0.63 8.53
N GLY A 289 29.11 0.25 9.26
CA GLY A 289 30.06 1.22 8.69
C GLY A 289 29.52 2.63 8.40
N LYS A 290 28.28 2.96 8.80
CA LYS A 290 27.76 4.34 8.70
C LYS A 290 27.73 5.04 10.08
N GLU A 291 28.91 5.54 10.49
CA GLU A 291 29.14 6.59 11.54
C GLU A 291 28.64 6.26 12.96
N GLU A 292 29.47 5.76 13.87
CA GLU A 292 30.44 6.57 14.64
C GLU A 292 31.85 5.93 14.65
N LYS A 293 32.80 6.55 13.94
CA LYS A 293 34.22 6.42 14.26
C LYS A 293 34.57 7.32 15.44
N LYS A 294 34.11 6.96 16.64
CA LYS A 294 34.72 7.44 17.89
C LYS A 294 34.79 6.26 18.87
N TRP A 295 36.00 6.03 19.35
CA TRP A 295 36.51 5.10 20.37
C TRP A 295 36.71 3.58 20.10
N TYR A 296 36.08 2.95 19.10
CA TYR A 296 36.26 1.51 18.84
C TYR A 296 36.97 1.13 17.53
N GLU A 297 37.86 1.97 16.99
CA GLU A 297 38.62 1.69 15.75
C GLU A 297 39.53 0.43 15.78
N LYS A 298 39.38 -0.45 16.78
CA LYS A 298 39.99 -1.79 16.85
C LYS A 298 39.03 -2.97 16.62
N LEU A 299 37.71 -2.80 16.41
CA LEU A 299 36.77 -3.92 16.30
C LEU A 299 36.24 -4.20 14.86
N TRP A 300 37.06 -4.93 14.09
CA TRP A 300 36.78 -6.11 13.24
C TRP A 300 35.65 -6.17 12.19
N HIS A 301 34.72 -5.23 12.05
CA HIS A 301 33.65 -5.34 11.03
C HIS A 301 33.73 -4.25 9.96
N LYS A 302 34.43 -4.56 8.84
CA LYS A 302 34.65 -3.64 7.70
C LYS A 302 33.46 -3.51 6.73
N GLY A 303 32.37 -4.26 6.91
CA GLY A 303 31.20 -4.18 6.03
C GLY A 303 30.12 -5.20 6.38
N ASN A 304 29.02 -5.16 5.63
CA ASN A 304 27.95 -6.13 5.77
C ASN A 304 28.46 -7.52 5.38
N SER A 305 27.88 -8.56 5.99
CA SER A 305 28.06 -9.93 5.52
C SER A 305 27.48 -10.12 4.12
N LYS A 306 28.11 -10.96 3.30
CA LYS A 306 27.60 -11.32 1.95
C LYS A 306 26.15 -11.82 1.98
N ASP A 307 25.73 -12.55 3.01
CA ASP A 307 24.35 -13.05 3.10
C ASP A 307 23.33 -11.93 3.28
N TYR A 308 23.66 -10.90 4.06
CA TYR A 308 22.81 -9.71 4.21
C TYR A 308 22.65 -8.96 2.88
N ASP A 309 23.75 -8.71 2.17
CA ASP A 309 23.68 -7.99 0.89
C ASP A 309 22.92 -8.79 -0.17
N ASN A 310 23.09 -10.13 -0.18
CA ASN A 310 22.33 -11.02 -1.07
C ASN A 310 20.83 -11.04 -0.72
N MET A 311 20.49 -11.11 0.57
CA MET A 311 19.13 -11.01 1.07
C MET A 311 18.48 -9.69 0.64
N MET A 312 19.11 -8.55 0.92
CA MET A 312 18.62 -7.22 0.55
C MET A 312 18.42 -7.07 -0.96
N LYS A 313 19.38 -7.57 -1.76
CA LYS A 313 19.26 -7.59 -3.23
C LYS A 313 18.02 -8.35 -3.70
N ASN A 314 17.75 -9.52 -3.12
CA ASN A 314 16.62 -10.34 -3.55
C ASN A 314 15.27 -9.77 -3.09
N ILE A 315 15.18 -9.20 -1.87
CA ILE A 315 13.97 -8.50 -1.40
C ILE A 315 13.65 -7.33 -2.36
N LYS A 316 14.64 -6.50 -2.71
CA LYS A 316 14.45 -5.36 -3.63
C LYS A 316 14.06 -5.79 -5.04
N ASN A 317 14.72 -6.82 -5.58
CA ASN A 317 14.36 -7.36 -6.89
C ASN A 317 12.92 -7.85 -6.90
N TYR A 318 12.49 -8.51 -5.83
CA TYR A 318 11.12 -8.99 -5.68
C TYR A 318 10.11 -7.85 -5.65
N VAL A 319 10.34 -6.82 -4.83
CA VAL A 319 9.51 -5.60 -4.81
C VAL A 319 9.41 -4.97 -6.20
N SER A 320 10.54 -4.82 -6.91
CA SER A 320 10.58 -4.22 -8.23
C SER A 320 9.76 -5.00 -9.27
N VAL A 321 9.83 -6.34 -9.29
CA VAL A 321 9.04 -7.13 -10.25
C VAL A 321 7.55 -7.14 -9.92
N VAL A 322 7.17 -7.07 -8.65
CA VAL A 322 5.76 -6.94 -8.24
C VAL A 322 5.20 -5.58 -8.68
N GLU A 323 5.93 -4.49 -8.43
CA GLU A 323 5.48 -3.13 -8.76
C GLU A 323 5.43 -2.85 -10.26
N SER A 324 6.29 -3.49 -11.03
CA SER A 324 6.32 -3.35 -12.49
C SER A 324 5.26 -4.23 -13.19
N ASN A 325 4.40 -4.92 -12.44
CA ASN A 325 3.37 -5.83 -12.94
C ASN A 325 3.93 -6.87 -13.94
N GLU A 326 5.12 -7.39 -13.63
CA GLU A 326 5.81 -8.36 -14.47
C GLU A 326 5.04 -9.70 -14.54
N PRO A 327 5.31 -10.56 -15.55
CA PRO A 327 4.66 -11.86 -15.65
C PRO A 327 4.84 -12.70 -14.38
N GLY A 328 3.78 -13.44 -13.98
CA GLY A 328 3.76 -14.20 -12.72
C GLY A 328 4.93 -15.17 -12.53
N GLN A 329 5.47 -15.74 -13.61
CA GLN A 329 6.67 -16.59 -13.56
C GLN A 329 7.91 -15.83 -13.02
N LYS A 330 8.08 -14.56 -13.41
CA LYS A 330 9.18 -13.71 -12.95
C LYS A 330 8.97 -13.33 -11.48
N ILE A 331 7.76 -12.94 -11.10
CA ILE A 331 7.39 -12.66 -9.71
C ILE A 331 7.70 -13.88 -8.82
N PHE A 332 7.26 -15.08 -9.22
CA PHE A 332 7.51 -16.32 -8.51
C PHE A 332 9.01 -16.64 -8.35
N LEU A 333 9.79 -16.49 -9.43
CA LEU A 333 11.24 -16.70 -9.39
C LEU A 333 11.92 -15.81 -8.34
N TYR A 334 11.55 -14.52 -8.29
CA TYR A 334 12.14 -13.58 -7.34
C TYR A 334 11.60 -13.75 -5.92
N HIS A 335 10.35 -14.20 -5.76
CA HIS A 335 9.80 -14.59 -4.46
C HIS A 335 10.65 -15.70 -3.83
N ASN A 336 10.91 -16.79 -4.57
CA ASN A 336 11.71 -17.90 -4.06
C ASN A 336 13.14 -17.48 -3.74
N LYS A 337 13.78 -16.68 -4.60
CA LYS A 337 15.11 -16.13 -4.32
C LYS A 337 15.15 -15.29 -3.06
N MET A 338 14.12 -14.48 -2.82
CA MET A 338 13.97 -13.69 -1.61
C MET A 338 13.84 -14.60 -0.37
N VAL A 339 12.89 -15.54 -0.38
CA VAL A 339 12.65 -16.49 0.71
C VAL A 339 13.92 -17.27 1.07
N GLU A 340 14.61 -17.85 0.09
CA GLU A 340 15.83 -18.62 0.32
C GLU A 340 16.94 -17.77 0.93
N SER A 341 17.12 -16.54 0.43
CA SER A 341 18.12 -15.63 0.98
C SER A 341 17.81 -15.13 2.40
N LEU A 342 16.52 -14.95 2.72
CA LEU A 342 16.05 -14.63 4.08
C LEU A 342 16.29 -15.81 5.03
N LYS A 343 15.85 -17.02 4.66
CA LYS A 343 16.05 -18.25 5.46
C LYS A 343 17.53 -18.47 5.76
N LYS A 344 18.38 -18.38 4.74
CA LYS A 344 19.83 -18.50 4.90
C LYS A 344 20.36 -17.45 5.87
N TYR A 345 19.98 -16.18 5.70
CA TYR A 345 20.44 -15.10 6.57
C TYR A 345 20.12 -15.33 8.06
N VAL A 346 18.89 -15.75 8.38
CA VAL A 346 18.46 -15.97 9.78
C VAL A 346 19.05 -17.26 10.37
N LEU A 347 19.13 -18.35 9.59
CA LEU A 347 19.69 -19.63 10.06
C LEU A 347 21.19 -19.53 10.34
N ASP A 348 21.96 -18.85 9.48
CA ASP A 348 23.39 -18.59 9.69
C ASP A 348 23.65 -17.66 10.92
N ARG A 349 22.58 -17.10 11.51
CA ARG A 349 22.61 -16.17 12.65
C ARG A 349 21.70 -16.64 13.78
N ALA A 350 21.54 -17.96 13.94
CA ALA A 350 20.70 -18.56 14.97
C ALA A 350 21.05 -18.07 16.40
N THR A 351 22.30 -17.71 16.70
CA THR A 351 22.72 -17.09 17.97
C THR A 351 21.95 -15.80 18.28
N VAL A 352 21.47 -15.63 19.52
CA VAL A 352 20.98 -14.32 20.00
C VAL A 352 22.05 -13.25 19.78
N ARG A 353 21.67 -12.12 19.19
CA ARG A 353 22.63 -11.10 18.77
C ARG A 353 22.91 -10.17 19.95
N GLY A 354 24.16 -10.13 20.39
CA GLY A 354 24.59 -9.20 21.45
C GLY A 354 24.55 -7.71 21.06
N HIS A 355 24.40 -7.41 19.78
CA HIS A 355 24.26 -6.04 19.27
C HIS A 355 22.85 -5.75 18.78
N GLU A 356 22.27 -4.64 19.25
CA GLU A 356 20.92 -4.16 18.93
C GLU A 356 20.66 -4.10 17.41
N PHE A 357 21.59 -3.57 16.62
CA PHE A 357 21.43 -3.48 15.16
C PHE A 357 21.37 -4.87 14.50
N GLY A 358 22.12 -5.84 15.01
CA GLY A 358 22.14 -7.21 14.49
C GLY A 358 20.84 -7.94 14.82
N GLN A 359 20.31 -7.70 16.02
CA GLN A 359 19.02 -8.21 16.45
C GLN A 359 17.89 -7.62 15.60
N LYS A 360 17.88 -6.30 15.39
CA LYS A 360 16.86 -5.65 14.55
C LYS A 360 16.80 -6.22 13.13
N ARG A 361 17.95 -6.42 12.46
CA ARG A 361 17.98 -7.06 11.13
C ARG A 361 17.45 -8.49 11.13
N PHE A 362 17.73 -9.22 12.20
CA PHE A 362 17.25 -10.58 12.38
C PHE A 362 15.72 -10.57 12.55
N ASP A 363 15.19 -9.71 13.42
CA ASP A 363 13.77 -9.58 13.69
C ASP A 363 13.00 -9.11 12.44
N ASP A 364 13.53 -8.14 11.69
CA ASP A 364 12.94 -7.66 10.42
C ASP A 364 12.90 -8.79 9.37
N ALA A 365 13.94 -9.63 9.32
CA ALA A 365 14.01 -10.76 8.39
C ALA A 365 13.04 -11.88 8.80
N MET A 366 12.94 -12.17 10.09
CA MET A 366 11.96 -13.11 10.66
C MET A 366 10.53 -12.63 10.43
N LEU A 367 10.27 -11.33 10.62
CA LEU A 367 8.97 -10.74 10.39
C LEU A 367 8.60 -10.80 8.89
N LEU A 368 9.52 -10.48 7.99
CA LEU A 368 9.28 -10.65 6.56
C LEU A 368 9.02 -12.12 6.19
N LEU A 369 9.81 -13.07 6.72
CA LEU A 369 9.58 -14.51 6.56
C LEU A 369 8.18 -14.93 7.04
N SER A 370 7.70 -14.41 8.18
CA SER A 370 6.35 -14.68 8.70
C SER A 370 5.21 -14.13 7.82
N GLN A 371 5.50 -13.10 7.00
CA GLN A 371 4.54 -12.60 6.02
C GLN A 371 4.52 -13.44 4.75
N VAL A 372 5.69 -13.85 4.28
CA VAL A 372 5.83 -14.52 2.97
C VAL A 372 5.78 -16.03 3.07
N LEU A 373 5.86 -16.62 4.27
CA LEU A 373 5.69 -18.06 4.52
C LEU A 373 4.35 -18.33 5.24
N PRO A 374 3.68 -19.46 4.94
CA PRO A 374 2.60 -19.98 5.78
C PRO A 374 3.07 -20.20 7.22
N GLY A 375 2.19 -20.02 8.21
CA GLY A 375 2.55 -20.10 9.63
C GLY A 375 3.22 -21.44 10.02
N VAL A 376 2.72 -22.56 9.49
CA VAL A 376 3.29 -23.91 9.72
C VAL A 376 4.68 -24.04 9.09
N GLU A 377 4.91 -23.45 7.92
CA GLU A 377 6.22 -23.52 7.27
C GLU A 377 7.24 -22.60 7.95
N PHE A 378 6.81 -21.39 8.32
CA PHE A 378 7.64 -20.49 9.11
C PHE A 378 8.08 -21.15 10.42
N ASP A 379 7.16 -21.83 11.10
CA ASP A 379 7.46 -22.59 12.30
C ASP A 379 8.46 -23.72 12.03
N LYS A 380 8.12 -24.66 11.14
CA LYS A 380 8.95 -25.84 10.87
C LYS A 380 10.31 -25.53 10.26
N GLN A 381 10.36 -24.62 9.29
CA GLN A 381 11.56 -24.40 8.49
C GLN A 381 12.45 -23.29 9.01
N VAL A 382 11.95 -22.43 9.91
CA VAL A 382 12.70 -21.28 10.43
C VAL A 382 12.77 -21.33 11.94
N VAL A 383 11.65 -21.25 12.65
CA VAL A 383 11.63 -21.15 14.12
C VAL A 383 12.19 -22.40 14.77
N ASN A 384 11.66 -23.59 14.44
CA ASN A 384 12.11 -24.86 15.01
C ASN A 384 13.57 -25.14 14.68
N LYS A 385 14.02 -24.87 13.44
CA LYS A 385 15.44 -25.04 13.08
C LYS A 385 16.36 -24.13 13.88
N ILE A 386 15.97 -22.88 14.12
CA ILE A 386 16.78 -21.96 14.94
C ILE A 386 16.81 -22.43 16.40
N ASN A 387 15.67 -22.90 16.93
CA ASN A 387 15.59 -23.43 18.29
C ASN A 387 16.38 -24.74 18.45
N GLU A 388 16.35 -25.65 17.47
CA GLU A 388 17.20 -26.84 17.42
C GLU A 388 18.68 -26.45 17.51
N ILE A 389 19.13 -25.49 16.70
CA ILE A 389 20.52 -24.98 16.74
C ILE A 389 20.85 -24.36 18.12
N ARG A 390 19.90 -23.67 18.76
CA ARG A 390 20.08 -23.10 20.12
C ARG A 390 20.09 -24.17 21.21
N HIS A 391 19.33 -25.25 21.06
CA HIS A 391 19.32 -26.37 22.01
C HIS A 391 20.60 -27.18 21.95
N GLU A 392 21.15 -27.38 20.75
CA GLU A 392 22.46 -28.00 20.54
C GLU A 392 23.60 -27.16 21.12
N ASN A 393 23.42 -25.84 21.25
CA ASN A 393 24.43 -24.92 21.74
C ASN A 393 23.88 -23.94 22.79
N LYS A 394 23.97 -24.32 24.08
CA LYS A 394 23.40 -23.57 25.21
C LYS A 394 23.84 -22.11 25.32
N ASP A 395 24.96 -21.73 24.70
CA ASP A 395 25.46 -20.35 24.69
C ASP A 395 24.72 -19.44 23.69
N PHE A 396 23.83 -20.00 22.85
CA PHE A 396 23.18 -19.28 21.75
C PHE A 396 21.90 -18.55 22.16
N GLY A 397 21.48 -18.65 23.43
CA GLY A 397 20.38 -17.89 24.03
C GLY A 397 19.04 -18.64 24.07
N HIS A 398 17.96 -17.92 24.40
CA HIS A 398 16.61 -18.48 24.58
C HIS A 398 15.91 -18.82 23.26
N ASP A 399 14.89 -19.65 23.31
CA ASP A 399 14.08 -20.00 22.14
C ASP A 399 13.34 -18.81 21.53
N ILE A 400 13.12 -18.88 20.22
CA ILE A 400 12.25 -17.97 19.50
C ILE A 400 10.79 -18.33 19.79
N ASP A 401 10.03 -17.36 20.28
CA ASP A 401 8.58 -17.47 20.42
C ASP A 401 7.89 -17.25 19.06
N LEU A 402 7.33 -18.31 18.49
CA LEU A 402 6.51 -18.25 17.27
C LEU A 402 5.38 -17.23 17.41
N LYS A 403 4.74 -17.16 18.59
CA LYS A 403 3.60 -16.27 18.82
C LYS A 403 4.00 -14.81 18.75
N TYR A 404 5.23 -14.44 19.10
CA TYR A 404 5.71 -13.07 18.97
C TYR A 404 5.59 -12.57 17.52
N TYR A 405 6.10 -13.33 16.55
CA TYR A 405 6.08 -12.94 15.14
C TYR A 405 4.69 -13.05 14.51
N LEU A 406 3.91 -14.08 14.88
CA LEU A 406 2.52 -14.22 14.43
C LEU A 406 1.61 -13.12 15.04
N ASN A 407 1.89 -12.66 16.26
CA ASN A 407 1.14 -11.58 16.89
C ASN A 407 1.58 -10.21 16.36
N MET A 408 2.86 -9.99 16.06
CA MET A 408 3.29 -8.77 15.34
C MET A 408 2.67 -8.68 13.95
N LYS A 409 2.42 -9.82 13.29
CA LYS A 409 1.64 -9.88 12.04
C LYS A 409 0.20 -9.39 12.23
N ASN A 410 -0.42 -9.59 13.39
CA ASN A 410 -1.85 -9.37 13.62
C ASN A 410 -2.20 -8.21 14.59
N SER A 411 -1.23 -7.62 15.28
CA SER A 411 -1.46 -6.66 16.36
C SER A 411 -1.57 -5.21 15.84
N PRO A 412 -2.72 -4.53 16.03
CA PRO A 412 -2.86 -3.10 15.77
C PRO A 412 -2.11 -2.22 16.77
N SER A 413 -1.64 -2.78 17.91
CA SER A 413 -1.15 -2.04 19.08
C SER A 413 0.37 -2.07 19.27
N SER A 414 1.15 -2.69 18.38
CA SER A 414 2.61 -2.64 18.48
C SER A 414 3.14 -1.28 18.02
N ASN A 415 3.79 -0.54 18.93
CA ASN A 415 4.29 0.83 18.76
C ASN A 415 5.52 0.95 17.81
N THR A 416 5.67 0.06 16.83
CA THR A 416 6.80 0.08 15.89
C THR A 416 6.47 0.96 14.68
N GLU A 417 7.46 1.66 14.10
CA GLU A 417 7.32 2.43 12.84
C GLU A 417 6.63 1.60 11.73
N LEU A 418 6.76 0.27 11.78
CA LEU A 418 6.09 -0.68 10.91
C LEU A 418 4.55 -0.70 11.02
N ALA A 419 3.99 -0.51 12.21
CA ALA A 419 2.54 -0.35 12.41
C ALA A 419 2.06 1.01 11.90
N GLN A 420 2.90 2.05 11.98
CA GLN A 420 2.64 3.34 11.31
C GLN A 420 2.69 3.19 9.79
N PHE A 421 3.62 2.41 9.22
CA PHE A 421 3.64 2.12 7.78
C PHE A 421 2.37 1.39 7.30
N ARG A 422 1.88 0.39 8.06
CA ARG A 422 0.61 -0.29 7.76
C ARG A 422 -0.60 0.66 7.87
N ARG A 423 -0.57 1.59 8.83
CA ARG A 423 -1.64 2.59 9.03
C ARG A 423 -1.61 3.73 8.00
N LEU A 424 -0.43 4.09 7.50
CA LEU A 424 -0.23 5.14 6.48
C LEU A 424 -0.49 4.64 5.06
N GLY A 425 -0.30 3.34 4.78
CA GLY A 425 -0.20 2.83 3.40
C GLY A 425 -1.51 2.62 2.61
N LEU A 426 -2.68 2.46 3.24
CA LEU A 426 -3.90 2.10 2.49
C LEU A 426 -5.15 2.94 2.80
N GLU A 427 -5.29 3.50 4.00
CA GLU A 427 -6.39 4.42 4.32
C GLU A 427 -5.87 5.86 4.50
N GLY A 428 -4.64 6.00 4.99
CA GLY A 428 -3.98 7.28 5.22
C GLY A 428 -3.70 8.07 3.94
N MET A 429 -3.14 7.48 2.88
CA MET A 429 -2.77 8.25 1.68
C MET A 429 -3.97 8.72 0.84
N ASP A 430 -5.03 7.93 0.74
CA ASP A 430 -6.26 8.34 0.08
C ASP A 430 -7.05 9.35 0.92
N GLU A 431 -7.07 9.24 2.26
CA GLU A 431 -7.60 10.30 3.13
C GLU A 431 -6.74 11.56 3.10
N ILE A 432 -5.41 11.44 3.06
CA ILE A 432 -4.47 12.57 2.97
C ILE A 432 -4.67 13.28 1.64
N GLN A 433 -4.91 12.54 0.54
CA GLN A 433 -5.24 13.09 -0.77
C GLN A 433 -6.65 13.70 -0.81
N LYS A 434 -7.67 13.06 -0.23
CA LYS A 434 -8.98 13.71 -0.05
C LYS A 434 -8.85 15.01 0.75
N LYS A 435 -8.02 15.01 1.80
CA LYS A 435 -7.65 16.21 2.58
C LYS A 435 -6.74 17.19 1.82
N THR A 436 -6.09 16.81 0.71
CA THR A 436 -5.36 17.76 -0.14
C THR A 436 -6.31 18.51 -1.07
N ASN A 437 -7.48 17.98 -1.40
CA ASN A 437 -8.54 18.74 -2.07
C ASN A 437 -9.13 19.83 -1.15
N GLU A 438 -9.07 19.62 0.18
CA GLU A 438 -9.37 20.62 1.19
C GLU A 438 -8.20 21.59 1.42
N ASN A 439 -8.48 22.75 2.03
CA ASN A 439 -7.44 23.72 2.37
C ASN A 439 -6.49 23.12 3.41
N SER A 440 -5.19 23.20 3.15
CA SER A 440 -4.16 22.61 4.02
C SER A 440 -3.88 23.43 5.27
N THR A 441 -4.35 24.68 5.29
CA THR A 441 -4.21 25.64 6.37
C THR A 441 -5.58 26.19 6.76
N ARG A 442 -5.70 26.71 7.98
CA ARG A 442 -6.89 27.45 8.38
C ARG A 442 -6.89 28.80 7.66
N ILE A 443 -7.93 29.07 6.91
CA ILE A 443 -8.08 30.27 6.09
C ILE A 443 -9.37 30.98 6.56
N PRO A 444 -9.29 32.23 7.06
CA PRO A 444 -10.47 33.02 7.41
C PRO A 444 -11.45 33.10 6.24
N SER A 445 -12.75 32.97 6.48
CA SER A 445 -13.76 32.94 5.41
C SER A 445 -13.68 34.17 4.50
N GLU A 446 -13.53 35.36 5.09
CA GLU A 446 -13.37 36.63 4.36
C GLU A 446 -12.14 36.61 3.43
N PHE A 447 -11.01 36.05 3.90
CA PHE A 447 -9.80 35.95 3.09
C PHE A 447 -9.92 34.83 2.04
N LYS A 448 -10.63 33.75 2.37
CA LYS A 448 -10.88 32.66 1.44
C LYS A 448 -11.70 33.16 0.25
N GLU A 449 -12.83 33.79 0.53
CA GLU A 449 -13.75 34.34 -0.47
C GLU A 449 -13.09 35.44 -1.28
N GLN A 450 -12.48 36.45 -0.65
CA GLN A 450 -11.95 37.59 -1.40
C GLN A 450 -10.71 37.26 -2.24
N TRP A 451 -10.02 36.15 -1.95
CA TRP A 451 -8.61 36.04 -2.35
C TRP A 451 -8.15 34.67 -2.82
N LEU A 452 -8.35 33.61 -2.03
CA LEU A 452 -7.97 32.27 -2.49
C LEU A 452 -8.88 31.79 -3.60
N ASP A 453 -10.18 31.74 -3.34
CA ASP A 453 -11.16 31.17 -4.26
C ASP A 453 -11.41 32.13 -5.44
N ASN A 454 -11.49 33.45 -5.18
CA ASN A 454 -11.89 34.40 -6.22
C ASN A 454 -10.75 35.08 -6.97
N VAL A 455 -9.48 35.04 -6.50
CA VAL A 455 -8.35 35.66 -7.23
C VAL A 455 -7.28 34.64 -7.60
N LEU A 456 -6.75 33.87 -6.65
CA LEU A 456 -5.69 32.90 -6.93
C LEU A 456 -6.20 31.69 -7.71
N GLU A 457 -7.30 31.06 -7.30
CA GLU A 457 -7.90 29.94 -8.05
C GLU A 457 -8.43 30.41 -9.41
N ALA A 458 -9.04 31.60 -9.47
CA ALA A 458 -9.53 32.19 -10.70
C ALA A 458 -8.42 32.38 -11.77
N VAL A 459 -7.21 32.73 -11.34
CA VAL A 459 -6.10 33.07 -12.27
C VAL A 459 -5.12 31.91 -12.47
N LEU A 460 -4.72 31.22 -11.40
CA LEU A 460 -3.63 30.23 -11.42
C LEU A 460 -4.08 28.79 -11.67
N SER A 461 -5.39 28.52 -11.70
CA SER A 461 -5.91 27.18 -12.01
C SER A 461 -5.53 26.72 -13.42
N GLN A 462 -5.67 25.42 -13.68
CA GLN A 462 -5.54 24.87 -15.03
C GLN A 462 -6.57 25.48 -15.98
N ASN A 463 -7.77 25.79 -15.47
CA ASN A 463 -8.87 26.41 -16.21
C ASN A 463 -9.27 27.73 -15.56
N PRO A 464 -8.61 28.85 -15.92
CA PRO A 464 -8.88 30.16 -15.36
C PRO A 464 -10.35 30.54 -15.49
N LYS A 465 -10.88 31.20 -14.45
CA LYS A 465 -12.30 31.59 -14.38
C LYS A 465 -12.42 33.07 -14.19
N ARG A 466 -13.44 33.64 -14.82
CA ARG A 466 -13.82 35.03 -14.61
C ARG A 466 -14.63 35.16 -13.33
N THR A 467 -14.07 35.81 -12.32
CA THR A 467 -14.77 36.21 -11.08
C THR A 467 -14.88 37.74 -11.00
N ILE A 468 -15.82 38.24 -10.19
CA ILE A 468 -16.01 39.69 -10.01
C ILE A 468 -14.78 40.28 -9.32
N GLU A 469 -14.24 39.61 -8.32
CA GLU A 469 -13.12 40.06 -7.51
C GLU A 469 -11.81 40.07 -8.32
N ALA A 470 -11.54 39.05 -9.14
CA ALA A 470 -10.41 39.10 -10.06
C ALA A 470 -10.66 40.16 -11.15
N CYS A 471 -11.89 40.31 -11.65
CA CYS A 471 -12.20 41.44 -12.53
C CYS A 471 -11.84 42.76 -11.87
N ASP A 472 -12.33 43.07 -10.67
CA ASP A 472 -12.07 44.32 -9.97
C ASP A 472 -10.59 44.54 -9.63
N HIS A 473 -9.88 43.44 -9.31
CA HIS A 473 -8.46 43.48 -9.04
C HIS A 473 -7.63 43.89 -10.27
N PHE A 474 -8.02 43.42 -11.46
CA PHE A 474 -7.29 43.68 -12.70
C PHE A 474 -7.92 44.81 -13.56
N HIS A 475 -9.22 45.15 -13.39
CA HIS A 475 -10.01 46.11 -14.19
C HIS A 475 -9.64 47.56 -13.94
N ARG A 476 -9.01 47.90 -12.80
CA ARG A 476 -8.55 49.28 -12.54
C ARG A 476 -7.59 49.82 -13.62
N SER A 477 -7.11 48.96 -14.52
CA SER A 477 -6.24 49.28 -15.65
C SER A 477 -6.92 49.36 -17.03
N GLY A 478 -8.24 49.10 -17.13
CA GLY A 478 -8.96 49.06 -18.42
C GLY A 478 -8.62 47.86 -19.32
N HIS A 479 -7.95 46.84 -18.76
CA HIS A 479 -7.48 45.64 -19.46
C HIS A 479 -8.32 44.41 -19.09
N ASN A 480 -8.71 43.61 -20.08
CA ASN A 480 -9.38 42.33 -19.84
C ASN A 480 -8.33 41.26 -19.53
N TYR A 481 -8.10 41.00 -18.24
CA TYR A 481 -7.05 40.07 -17.80
C TYR A 481 -7.23 38.63 -18.33
N MET A 482 -8.45 38.20 -18.66
CA MET A 482 -8.69 36.87 -19.20
C MET A 482 -8.00 36.65 -20.56
N ASP A 483 -7.69 37.72 -21.29
CA ASP A 483 -6.95 37.63 -22.55
C ASP A 483 -5.48 37.21 -22.33
N ASP A 484 -4.97 37.34 -21.10
CA ASP A 484 -3.61 36.97 -20.72
C ASP A 484 -3.49 35.52 -20.22
N PHE A 485 -4.58 34.86 -19.86
CA PHE A 485 -4.57 33.54 -19.20
C PHE A 485 -5.19 32.46 -20.08
N LYS A 486 -4.36 31.54 -20.58
CA LYS A 486 -4.84 30.45 -21.45
C LYS A 486 -5.19 29.20 -20.64
N PRO A 487 -6.28 28.49 -20.94
CA PRO A 487 -6.53 27.18 -20.34
C PRO A 487 -5.40 26.19 -20.63
N ILE A 488 -5.12 25.31 -19.67
CA ILE A 488 -4.17 24.22 -19.78
C ILE A 488 -5.00 22.93 -19.84
N GLU A 489 -5.07 22.32 -21.02
CA GLU A 489 -5.96 21.17 -21.30
C GLU A 489 -5.40 19.82 -20.82
N ASP A 490 -4.14 19.78 -20.37
CA ASP A 490 -3.48 18.55 -19.94
C ASP A 490 -4.09 18.00 -18.64
N LYS A 491 -4.13 16.68 -18.54
CA LYS A 491 -4.43 15.98 -17.28
C LYS A 491 -3.13 15.47 -16.68
N PHE A 492 -2.65 16.15 -15.64
CA PHE A 492 -1.41 15.76 -14.99
C PHE A 492 -1.62 14.59 -14.03
N LYS A 493 -0.62 13.71 -13.93
CA LYS A 493 -0.56 12.62 -12.95
C LYS A 493 -0.42 13.17 -11.52
N ALA A 494 -1.10 12.56 -10.56
CA ALA A 494 -0.92 12.88 -9.14
C ALA A 494 0.53 12.62 -8.66
N ILE A 495 1.05 13.46 -7.74
CA ILE A 495 2.42 13.34 -7.21
C ILE A 495 2.48 12.26 -6.12
N GLY A 496 3.14 11.14 -6.40
CA GLY A 496 3.25 10.00 -5.49
C GLY A 496 2.57 8.74 -6.03
N ASN A 497 2.46 7.72 -5.18
CA ASN A 497 1.84 6.43 -5.53
C ASN A 497 0.43 6.34 -4.93
N TYR A 498 -0.61 6.53 -5.75
CA TYR A 498 -2.01 6.46 -5.33
C TYR A 498 -2.76 5.31 -6.00
N LYS A 499 -3.84 4.85 -5.35
CA LYS A 499 -4.63 3.70 -5.80
C LYS A 499 -5.88 4.08 -6.60
N TYR A 500 -6.50 5.24 -6.32
CA TYR A 500 -7.79 5.59 -6.93
C TYR A 500 -7.83 6.97 -7.61
N GLU A 501 -7.03 7.95 -7.19
CA GLU A 501 -6.92 9.24 -7.89
C GLU A 501 -5.69 9.26 -8.79
N GLU A 502 -5.93 9.17 -10.10
CA GLU A 502 -4.87 9.18 -11.12
C GLU A 502 -4.44 10.61 -11.50
N HIS A 503 -5.22 11.63 -11.12
CA HIS A 503 -5.04 13.02 -11.57
C HIS A 503 -4.62 13.97 -10.46
N LEU A 504 -3.77 14.94 -10.81
CA LEU A 504 -3.33 16.04 -9.94
C LEU A 504 -4.50 16.97 -9.60
N SER A 505 -4.62 17.38 -8.34
CA SER A 505 -5.61 18.38 -7.92
C SER A 505 -5.26 19.77 -8.45
N ASP A 506 -6.28 20.57 -8.75
CA ASP A 506 -6.10 21.95 -9.24
C ASP A 506 -5.38 22.82 -8.19
N LYS A 507 -5.60 22.56 -6.89
CA LYS A 507 -4.91 23.28 -5.81
C LYS A 507 -3.43 22.95 -5.71
N ASP A 508 -3.02 21.71 -6.00
CA ASP A 508 -1.61 21.36 -6.08
C ASP A 508 -0.96 22.00 -7.31
N PHE A 509 -1.69 22.06 -8.44
CA PHE A 509 -1.27 22.82 -9.61
C PHE A 509 -1.07 24.31 -9.29
N ILE A 510 -2.06 24.96 -8.65
CA ILE A 510 -1.99 26.37 -8.24
C ILE A 510 -0.79 26.62 -7.33
N ALA A 511 -0.50 25.72 -6.38
CA ALA A 511 0.66 25.87 -5.50
C ALA A 511 1.98 25.89 -6.29
N ILE A 512 2.14 25.01 -7.28
CA ILE A 512 3.34 25.02 -8.13
C ILE A 512 3.37 26.24 -9.05
N ALA A 513 2.24 26.62 -9.67
CA ALA A 513 2.14 27.80 -10.52
C ALA A 513 2.47 29.09 -9.75
N TYR A 514 2.01 29.18 -8.50
CA TYR A 514 2.34 30.25 -7.59
C TYR A 514 3.83 30.31 -7.29
N LEU A 515 4.45 29.17 -6.93
CA LEU A 515 5.89 29.12 -6.63
C LEU A 515 6.76 29.39 -7.86
N ALA A 516 6.27 29.06 -9.05
CA ALA A 516 6.96 29.29 -10.32
C ALA A 516 6.82 30.72 -10.86
N SER A 517 5.89 31.52 -10.31
CA SER A 517 5.67 32.90 -10.74
C SER A 517 6.80 33.81 -10.23
N ASP A 518 7.44 34.55 -11.14
CA ASP A 518 8.64 35.38 -10.86
C ASP A 518 8.32 36.69 -10.10
N GLY A 519 7.16 36.82 -9.42
CA GLY A 519 6.68 38.10 -8.87
C GLY A 519 5.99 38.03 -7.49
N PRO A 520 6.08 39.05 -6.61
CA PRO A 520 5.63 38.98 -5.22
C PRO A 520 4.12 39.21 -5.08
N VAL A 521 3.42 38.24 -4.51
CA VAL A 521 2.02 38.39 -4.03
C VAL A 521 1.85 39.50 -2.98
N GLU A 522 2.95 40.05 -2.45
CA GLU A 522 2.92 41.27 -1.62
C GLU A 522 2.23 42.44 -2.31
N TYR A 523 2.29 42.55 -3.64
CA TYR A 523 1.71 43.68 -4.38
C TYR A 523 0.21 43.59 -4.59
N LEU A 524 -0.30 42.37 -4.79
CA LEU A 524 -1.73 42.11 -4.84
C LEU A 524 -2.37 42.45 -3.46
N THR A 525 -1.69 42.21 -2.33
CA THR A 525 -2.20 42.57 -0.98
C THR A 525 -1.82 43.96 -0.48
N SER A 526 -0.98 44.71 -1.20
CA SER A 526 -0.57 46.05 -0.76
C SER A 526 -1.47 47.11 -1.37
N GLU A 527 -1.82 48.13 -0.58
CA GLU A 527 -2.45 49.38 -1.08
C GLU A 527 -1.61 50.10 -2.16
N ARG A 528 -0.37 49.65 -2.43
CA ARG A 528 0.52 50.19 -3.48
C ARG A 528 0.24 49.67 -4.90
N SER A 529 -0.77 48.81 -5.10
CA SER A 529 -1.14 48.29 -6.44
C SER A 529 -1.54 49.38 -7.43
N GLU A 530 -1.93 50.57 -6.96
CA GLU A 530 -2.40 51.68 -7.79
C GLU A 530 -1.31 52.33 -8.69
N LYS A 531 -0.02 51.97 -8.54
CA LYS A 531 1.09 52.56 -9.32
C LYS A 531 1.86 51.59 -10.23
N HIS A 532 1.47 50.32 -10.34
CA HIS A 532 2.24 49.32 -11.09
C HIS A 532 1.47 48.71 -12.27
N ASN A 533 2.21 48.26 -13.29
CA ASN A 533 1.70 47.78 -14.58
C ASN A 533 1.01 46.41 -14.44
N VAL A 534 -0.32 46.42 -14.31
CA VAL A 534 -1.18 45.22 -14.16
C VAL A 534 -0.86 44.13 -15.19
N LYS A 535 -0.47 44.51 -16.42
CA LYS A 535 -0.08 43.57 -17.49
C LYS A 535 1.19 42.78 -17.18
N GLU A 536 2.16 43.38 -16.48
CA GLU A 536 3.39 42.66 -16.09
C GLU A 536 3.08 41.58 -15.04
N TYR A 537 2.11 41.81 -14.17
CA TYR A 537 1.68 40.82 -13.19
C TYR A 537 0.92 39.66 -13.82
N ALA A 538 -0.03 39.96 -14.71
CA ALA A 538 -0.75 38.92 -15.42
C ALA A 538 0.22 38.01 -16.21
N LYS A 539 1.18 38.63 -16.89
CA LYS A 539 2.28 37.92 -17.57
C LYS A 539 3.11 37.06 -16.61
N GLY A 540 3.44 37.56 -15.41
CA GLY A 540 4.19 36.80 -14.40
C GLY A 540 3.45 35.55 -13.92
N PHE A 541 2.14 35.65 -13.71
CA PHE A 541 1.30 34.50 -13.34
C PHE A 541 1.14 33.51 -14.48
N GLU A 542 0.94 33.97 -15.71
CA GLU A 542 0.85 33.08 -16.87
C GLU A 542 2.16 32.30 -17.09
N VAL A 543 3.30 32.98 -16.94
CA VAL A 543 4.62 32.32 -16.97
C VAL A 543 4.73 31.26 -15.87
N GLY A 544 4.26 31.55 -14.65
CA GLY A 544 4.22 30.59 -13.55
C GLY A 544 3.36 29.36 -13.87
N ARG A 545 2.17 29.56 -14.44
CA ARG A 545 1.27 28.48 -14.88
C ARG A 545 1.92 27.59 -15.94
N GLN A 546 2.56 28.20 -16.94
CA GLN A 546 3.23 27.43 -18.00
C GLN A 546 4.41 26.63 -17.45
N LYS A 547 5.24 27.22 -16.58
CA LYS A 547 6.34 26.51 -15.90
C LYS A 547 5.82 25.34 -15.05
N ALA A 548 4.69 25.50 -14.36
CA ALA A 548 4.07 24.42 -13.59
C ALA A 548 3.61 23.27 -14.50
N ALA A 549 2.88 23.58 -15.58
CA ALA A 549 2.46 22.58 -16.56
C ALA A 549 3.65 21.81 -17.13
N ASP A 550 4.70 22.52 -17.55
CA ASP A 550 5.90 21.89 -18.10
C ASP A 550 6.58 20.98 -17.06
N ALA A 551 6.66 21.41 -15.80
CA ALA A 551 7.21 20.60 -14.73
C ALA A 551 6.38 19.33 -14.46
N PHE A 552 5.05 19.42 -14.54
CA PHE A 552 4.18 18.26 -14.38
C PHE A 552 4.24 17.28 -15.56
N ARG A 553 4.34 17.77 -16.80
CA ARG A 553 4.59 16.92 -17.98
C ARG A 553 5.91 16.16 -17.84
N GLN A 554 6.96 16.84 -17.38
CA GLN A 554 8.27 16.23 -17.12
C GLN A 554 8.20 15.21 -15.98
N TYR A 555 7.47 15.53 -14.90
CA TYR A 555 7.25 14.63 -13.78
C TYR A 555 6.57 13.33 -14.22
N GLU A 556 5.54 13.41 -15.06
CA GLU A 556 4.86 12.25 -15.63
C GLU A 556 5.78 11.39 -16.52
N ALA A 557 6.67 12.03 -17.28
CA ALA A 557 7.72 11.36 -18.04
C ALA A 557 8.86 10.77 -17.18
N GLY A 558 8.78 10.90 -15.84
CA GLY A 558 9.77 10.41 -14.88
C GLY A 558 10.90 11.38 -14.57
N ASN A 559 10.90 12.58 -15.14
CA ASN A 559 11.88 13.63 -14.86
C ASN A 559 11.36 14.60 -13.78
N LYS A 560 11.82 14.41 -12.54
CA LYS A 560 11.35 15.17 -11.37
C LYS A 560 12.07 16.51 -11.17
N GLU A 561 13.19 16.73 -11.83
CA GLU A 561 14.10 17.87 -11.57
C GLU A 561 13.46 19.26 -11.79
N PRO A 562 12.67 19.51 -12.85
CA PRO A 562 12.01 20.81 -13.03
C PRO A 562 11.05 21.17 -11.89
N LEU A 563 10.29 20.18 -11.40
CA LEU A 563 9.37 20.37 -10.28
C LEU A 563 10.14 20.64 -8.98
N VAL A 564 11.27 19.96 -8.78
CA VAL A 564 12.16 20.17 -7.62
C VAL A 564 12.66 21.61 -7.58
N HIS A 565 13.12 22.16 -8.70
CA HIS A 565 13.62 23.54 -8.75
C HIS A 565 12.53 24.55 -8.40
N ILE A 566 11.33 24.41 -8.98
CA ILE A 566 10.19 25.29 -8.66
C ILE A 566 9.88 25.25 -7.16
N ILE A 567 9.78 24.04 -6.58
CA ILE A 567 9.46 23.91 -5.15
C ILE A 567 10.56 24.51 -4.28
N ALA A 568 11.83 24.18 -4.55
CA ALA A 568 12.95 24.61 -3.76
C ALA A 568 13.16 26.12 -3.81
N ASP A 569 13.18 26.71 -5.00
CA ASP A 569 13.38 28.14 -5.20
C ASP A 569 12.17 28.93 -4.70
N GLY A 570 10.96 28.42 -4.92
CA GLY A 570 9.73 28.98 -4.38
C GLY A 570 9.74 29.04 -2.85
N ILE A 571 10.10 27.94 -2.18
CA ILE A 571 10.21 27.91 -0.71
C ILE A 571 11.26 28.91 -0.23
N LYS A 572 12.47 28.92 -0.80
CA LYS A 572 13.53 29.87 -0.44
C LYS A 572 13.13 31.32 -0.64
N MET A 573 12.48 31.62 -1.77
CA MET A 573 12.00 32.96 -2.06
C MET A 573 10.93 33.39 -1.05
N LEU A 574 9.98 32.52 -0.73
CA LEU A 574 8.91 32.86 0.21
C LEU A 574 9.40 33.00 1.64
N THR A 575 10.34 32.17 2.08
CA THR A 575 10.98 32.32 3.40
C THR A 575 11.83 33.59 3.46
N TYR A 576 12.59 33.91 2.43
CA TYR A 576 13.36 35.16 2.35
C TYR A 576 12.44 36.39 2.40
N LYS A 577 11.39 36.42 1.57
CA LYS A 577 10.41 37.51 1.57
C LYS A 577 9.73 37.65 2.92
N TYR A 578 9.44 36.53 3.61
CA TYR A 578 8.88 36.58 4.95
C TYR A 578 9.84 37.22 5.97
N GLN A 579 11.13 36.91 5.89
CA GLN A 579 12.15 37.47 6.77
C GLN A 579 12.36 38.98 6.56
N ASP A 580 12.18 39.49 5.34
CA ASP A 580 12.36 40.91 5.01
C ASP A 580 11.13 41.79 5.30
N ARG A 581 10.02 41.20 5.76
CA ARG A 581 8.77 41.94 5.98
C ARG A 581 8.83 42.90 7.17
N LYS A 582 8.10 44.01 7.02
CA LYS A 582 7.96 45.07 8.03
C LYS A 582 6.79 44.89 9.00
N GLY A 583 5.90 43.96 8.71
CA GLY A 583 4.71 43.68 9.50
C GLY A 583 4.04 42.40 9.02
N LEU A 584 3.05 41.95 9.78
CA LEU A 584 2.18 40.86 9.41
C LEU A 584 1.15 41.35 8.38
N SER A 585 0.83 40.50 7.40
CA SER A 585 -0.23 40.80 6.44
C SER A 585 -0.98 39.54 6.05
N SER A 586 -2.21 39.69 5.58
CA SER A 586 -3.05 38.60 5.10
C SER A 586 -2.42 37.76 3.98
N SER A 587 -1.51 38.30 3.14
CA SER A 587 -0.78 37.47 2.14
C SER A 587 0.07 36.35 2.74
N LEU A 588 0.37 36.38 4.05
CA LEU A 588 1.04 35.25 4.72
C LEU A 588 0.17 34.00 4.73
N ILE A 589 -1.16 34.14 4.78
CA ILE A 589 -2.09 33.02 4.75
C ILE A 589 -1.99 32.29 3.40
N ALA A 590 -2.02 33.02 2.29
CA ALA A 590 -1.83 32.45 0.96
C ALA A 590 -0.44 31.81 0.80
N LYS A 591 0.64 32.52 1.19
CA LYS A 591 2.01 31.99 1.13
C LYS A 591 2.15 30.68 1.92
N ASN A 592 1.57 30.63 3.13
CA ASN A 592 1.56 29.45 3.98
C ASN A 592 0.82 28.28 3.33
N GLU A 593 -0.36 28.50 2.74
CA GLU A 593 -1.11 27.46 2.03
C GLU A 593 -0.27 26.86 0.89
N MET A 594 0.34 27.71 0.06
CA MET A 594 1.16 27.26 -1.08
C MET A 594 2.40 26.47 -0.61
N MET A 595 3.10 26.96 0.41
CA MET A 595 4.28 26.27 0.99
C MET A 595 3.90 24.94 1.65
N THR A 596 2.78 24.89 2.37
CA THR A 596 2.29 23.66 3.01
C THR A 596 1.96 22.61 1.96
N ARG A 597 1.32 22.99 0.85
CA ARG A 597 1.04 22.09 -0.27
C ARG A 597 2.30 21.58 -0.93
N ALA A 598 3.27 22.45 -1.20
CA ALA A 598 4.55 22.05 -1.75
C ALA A 598 5.32 21.08 -0.85
N MET A 599 5.28 21.29 0.47
CA MET A 599 5.85 20.36 1.43
C MET A 599 5.13 19.00 1.38
N LYS A 600 3.79 18.99 1.41
CA LYS A 600 3.00 17.76 1.28
C LYS A 600 3.22 17.04 -0.05
N MET A 601 3.43 17.76 -1.15
CA MET A 601 3.85 17.18 -2.44
C MET A 601 5.19 16.43 -2.31
N MET A 602 6.19 17.04 -1.69
CA MET A 602 7.47 16.38 -1.44
C MET A 602 7.36 15.20 -0.45
N GLU A 603 6.49 15.26 0.55
CA GLU A 603 6.26 14.14 1.48
C GLU A 603 5.60 12.93 0.80
N ARG A 604 4.73 13.18 -0.19
CA ARG A 604 4.06 12.13 -0.99
C ARG A 604 5.00 11.46 -1.99
N ASP A 605 6.10 12.11 -2.36
CA ASP A 605 7.17 11.55 -3.22
C ASP A 605 8.57 11.72 -2.56
N PRO A 606 9.05 10.71 -1.80
CA PRO A 606 10.33 10.80 -1.07
C PRO A 606 11.55 11.08 -1.96
N GLU A 607 11.50 10.72 -3.25
CA GLU A 607 12.58 11.04 -4.17
C GLU A 607 12.59 12.52 -4.54
N LEU A 608 11.40 13.13 -4.70
CA LEU A 608 11.23 14.57 -4.89
C LEU A 608 11.81 15.35 -3.69
N MET A 609 11.49 14.92 -2.46
CA MET A 609 12.07 15.49 -1.22
C MET A 609 13.60 15.37 -1.20
N ARG A 610 14.12 14.18 -1.55
CA ARG A 610 15.57 13.94 -1.58
C ARG A 610 16.28 14.88 -2.56
N MET A 611 15.72 15.04 -3.78
CA MET A 611 16.28 15.93 -4.80
C MET A 611 16.18 17.41 -4.39
N ALA A 612 15.09 17.80 -3.73
CA ALA A 612 14.93 19.17 -3.22
C ALA A 612 16.00 19.52 -2.19
N MET A 613 16.37 18.58 -1.33
CA MET A 613 17.42 18.72 -0.31
C MET A 613 18.86 18.51 -0.85
N ASP A 614 19.01 18.01 -2.09
CA ASP A 614 20.32 17.84 -2.72
C ASP A 614 20.90 19.20 -3.11
N LYS A 615 22.10 19.51 -2.63
CA LYS A 615 22.76 20.81 -2.84
C LYS A 615 23.01 21.15 -4.31
N ASN A 616 23.10 20.16 -5.19
CA ASN A 616 23.37 20.37 -6.60
C ASN A 616 22.10 20.44 -7.45
N ILE A 617 20.94 20.14 -6.88
CA ILE A 617 19.64 20.14 -7.56
C ILE A 617 18.77 21.24 -6.95
N GLY A 618 17.94 20.93 -5.95
CA GLY A 618 17.06 21.95 -5.33
C GLY A 618 17.78 22.84 -4.31
N GLY A 619 18.77 22.28 -3.61
CA GLY A 619 19.57 22.98 -2.62
C GLY A 619 18.80 23.55 -1.42
N LEU A 620 17.64 22.98 -1.07
CA LEU A 620 16.96 23.29 0.18
C LEU A 620 17.82 22.86 1.37
N THR A 621 17.90 23.73 2.36
CA THR A 621 18.59 23.47 3.61
C THR A 621 17.59 23.20 4.74
N LYS A 622 18.09 22.66 5.84
CA LYS A 622 17.29 22.54 7.07
C LYS A 622 16.81 23.88 7.60
N ASP A 623 17.63 24.93 7.42
CA ASP A 623 17.26 26.28 7.82
C ASP A 623 16.11 26.80 6.97
N ASP A 624 16.07 26.50 5.67
CA ASP A 624 14.93 26.85 4.80
C ASP A 624 13.63 26.20 5.28
N LEU A 625 13.67 24.91 5.65
CA LEU A 625 12.52 24.20 6.20
C LEU A 625 12.10 24.74 7.59
N ALA A 626 13.07 25.11 8.43
CA ALA A 626 12.78 25.74 9.72
C ALA A 626 12.16 27.13 9.55
N ASN A 627 12.67 27.92 8.61
CA ASN A 627 12.14 29.23 8.26
C ASN A 627 10.73 29.11 7.70
N MET A 628 10.46 28.11 6.85
CA MET A 628 9.12 27.80 6.36
C MET A 628 8.16 27.58 7.53
N ARG A 629 8.51 26.75 8.52
CA ARG A 629 7.66 26.57 9.72
C ARG A 629 7.42 27.88 10.46
N GLY A 630 8.40 28.80 10.47
CA GLY A 630 8.22 30.17 10.97
C GLY A 630 7.14 30.95 10.20
N VAL A 631 7.15 30.86 8.86
CA VAL A 631 6.09 31.43 8.00
C VAL A 631 4.74 30.82 8.35
N MET A 632 4.66 29.49 8.50
CA MET A 632 3.42 28.78 8.80
C MET A 632 2.81 29.25 10.12
N ARG A 633 3.63 29.41 11.16
CA ARG A 633 3.19 29.93 12.47
C ARG A 633 2.74 31.38 12.39
N GLY A 634 3.49 32.24 11.68
CA GLY A 634 3.10 33.62 11.47
C GLY A 634 1.74 33.74 10.78
N ALA A 635 1.51 32.95 9.73
CA ALA A 635 0.24 32.90 9.03
C ALA A 635 -0.91 32.41 9.92
N GLU A 636 -0.66 31.43 10.80
CA GLU A 636 -1.66 30.98 11.77
C GLU A 636 -2.06 32.08 12.77
N VAL A 637 -1.09 32.86 13.26
CA VAL A 637 -1.36 34.02 14.13
C VAL A 637 -2.19 35.07 13.38
N VAL A 638 -1.85 35.37 12.12
CA VAL A 638 -2.63 36.30 11.28
C VAL A 638 -4.05 35.79 11.06
N SER A 639 -4.22 34.52 10.68
CA SER A 639 -5.53 33.93 10.45
C SER A 639 -6.41 34.01 11.71
N ARG A 640 -5.88 33.62 12.87
CA ARG A 640 -6.62 33.68 14.13
C ARG A 640 -6.95 35.11 14.56
N GLY A 641 -6.01 36.04 14.36
CA GLY A 641 -6.23 37.47 14.63
C GLY A 641 -7.32 38.08 13.77
N MET A 642 -7.34 37.76 12.47
CA MET A 642 -8.38 38.21 11.53
C MET A 642 -9.75 37.62 11.89
N ASP A 643 -9.83 36.30 12.14
CA ASP A 643 -11.07 35.64 12.59
C ASP A 643 -11.60 36.26 13.89
N ALA A 644 -10.69 36.53 14.83
CA ALA A 644 -11.05 37.15 16.10
C ALA A 644 -11.57 38.57 15.91
N LYS A 645 -10.92 39.38 15.06
CA LYS A 645 -11.36 40.73 14.71
C LYS A 645 -12.75 40.71 14.10
N ALA A 646 -12.98 39.89 13.07
CA ALA A 646 -14.27 39.77 12.41
C ALA A 646 -15.39 39.38 13.40
N LYS A 647 -15.14 38.42 14.29
CA LYS A 647 -16.10 38.00 15.33
C LYS A 647 -16.41 39.10 16.35
N LEU A 648 -15.39 39.89 16.73
CA LEU A 648 -15.57 41.02 17.64
C LEU A 648 -16.34 42.16 16.95
N ASP A 649 -16.06 42.41 15.67
CA ASP A 649 -16.70 43.45 14.86
C ASP A 649 -18.14 43.09 14.46
N SER A 650 -18.48 41.81 14.31
CA SER A 650 -19.81 41.35 13.86
C SER A 650 -20.90 41.43 14.92
N HIS A 651 -20.57 41.80 16.17
CA HIS A 651 -21.51 41.92 17.31
C HIS A 651 -22.37 40.67 17.56
N VAL A 652 -21.92 39.49 17.09
CA VAL A 652 -22.60 38.21 17.32
C VAL A 652 -22.56 37.88 18.81
N ASP A 653 -23.64 37.29 19.33
CA ASP A 653 -23.70 36.79 20.70
C ASP A 653 -22.65 35.69 20.91
N MET A 654 -21.50 36.09 21.42
CA MET A 654 -20.42 35.20 21.83
C MET A 654 -20.53 34.91 23.33
N THR A 655 -20.25 33.67 23.69
CA THR A 655 -20.04 33.31 25.10
C THR A 655 -18.84 34.08 25.68
N LYS A 656 -18.79 34.20 27.00
CA LYS A 656 -17.67 34.85 27.70
C LYS A 656 -16.32 34.21 27.34
N GLU A 657 -16.28 32.89 27.23
CA GLU A 657 -15.09 32.10 26.88
C GLU A 657 -14.63 32.39 25.45
N GLU A 658 -15.56 32.48 24.50
CA GLU A 658 -15.26 32.85 23.10
C GLU A 658 -14.77 34.28 22.96
N LYS A 659 -15.32 35.22 23.73
CA LYS A 659 -14.85 36.62 23.77
C LYS A 659 -13.41 36.69 24.28
N ILE A 660 -13.09 36.00 25.38
CA ILE A 660 -11.72 35.94 25.94
C ILE A 660 -10.74 35.37 24.90
N LYS A 661 -11.12 34.29 24.22
CA LYS A 661 -10.31 33.67 23.17
C LYS A 661 -10.08 34.61 21.99
N ALA A 662 -11.13 35.27 21.50
CA ALA A 662 -11.03 36.24 20.42
C ALA A 662 -10.10 37.41 20.78
N TYR A 663 -10.28 38.04 21.94
CA TYR A 663 -9.37 39.11 22.39
C TYR A 663 -7.93 38.63 22.54
N THR A 664 -7.71 37.40 23.02
CA THR A 664 -6.36 36.83 23.16
C THR A 664 -5.70 36.62 21.80
N ASP A 665 -6.43 36.08 20.82
CA ASP A 665 -5.90 35.84 19.48
C ASP A 665 -5.66 37.17 18.73
N LEU A 666 -6.53 38.18 18.91
CA LEU A 666 -6.35 39.55 18.38
C LEU A 666 -5.14 40.27 19.00
N GLU A 667 -4.96 40.15 20.32
CA GLU A 667 -3.82 40.76 21.02
C GLU A 667 -2.50 40.06 20.64
N THR A 668 -2.52 38.74 20.47
CA THR A 668 -1.36 37.98 19.99
C THR A 668 -0.95 38.43 18.58
N TYR A 669 -1.93 38.61 17.69
CA TYR A 669 -1.71 39.18 16.36
C TYR A 669 -1.13 40.60 16.44
N THR A 670 -1.71 41.46 17.26
CA THR A 670 -1.30 42.86 17.44
C THR A 670 0.13 42.98 18.01
N LEU A 671 0.46 42.19 19.03
CA LEU A 671 1.82 42.14 19.61
C LEU A 671 2.86 41.63 18.62
N MET A 672 2.50 40.61 17.83
CA MET A 672 3.41 40.06 16.83
C MET A 672 3.63 41.05 15.68
N ASP A 673 2.59 41.76 15.24
CA ASP A 673 2.68 42.82 14.25
C ASP A 673 3.53 43.99 14.76
N TYR A 674 3.30 44.45 16.00
CA TYR A 674 4.14 45.49 16.63
C TYR A 674 5.59 45.07 16.84
N SER A 675 5.85 43.81 17.19
CA SER A 675 7.22 43.29 17.29
C SER A 675 7.93 43.33 15.92
N MET A 676 7.21 43.05 14.83
CA MET A 676 7.76 43.19 13.48
C MET A 676 7.96 44.65 13.07
N ILE A 677 7.01 45.54 13.35
CA ILE A 677 7.05 46.96 12.98
C ILE A 677 8.10 47.75 13.79
N GLY A 678 8.14 47.57 15.11
CA GLY A 678 9.04 48.28 16.03
C GLY A 678 10.53 47.97 15.79
N HIS A 679 10.85 46.87 15.12
CA HIS A 679 12.23 46.48 14.78
C HIS A 679 12.73 46.99 13.42
N HIS A 680 11.85 47.59 12.61
CA HIS A 680 12.21 48.31 11.37
C HIS A 680 12.36 49.82 11.55
N GLN A 681 12.16 50.34 12.77
CA GLN A 681 12.49 51.72 13.12
C GLN A 681 14.00 51.86 13.41
N ASP A 682 14.66 52.55 12.48
CA ASP A 682 16.05 53.08 12.38
C ASP A 682 17.30 52.15 12.50
N PRO A 683 17.78 51.60 11.37
CA PRO A 683 19.08 50.94 11.24
C PRO A 683 20.32 51.87 11.38
N ASN A 684 20.16 53.19 11.47
CA ASN A 684 21.29 54.12 11.50
C ASN A 684 22.10 54.11 12.82
N GLN A 685 21.65 53.38 13.85
CA GLN A 685 22.41 53.21 15.10
C GLN A 685 23.53 52.16 15.01
N PHE A 686 23.62 51.35 13.96
CA PHE A 686 24.66 50.31 13.80
C PHE A 686 25.47 50.49 12.51
N LYS A 687 26.22 51.59 12.42
CA LYS A 687 27.20 51.80 11.34
C LYS A 687 28.48 51.02 11.64
N GLY A 688 28.87 50.09 10.76
CA GLY A 688 30.28 49.69 10.66
C GLY A 688 30.62 48.25 10.26
N ASN A 689 29.72 47.27 10.32
CA ASN A 689 30.14 45.87 10.07
C ASN A 689 29.12 45.06 9.26
N LYS A 690 29.41 44.88 7.96
CA LYS A 690 28.57 44.17 6.98
C LYS A 690 28.37 42.68 7.34
N ALA A 691 29.39 42.04 7.90
CA ALA A 691 29.32 40.66 8.38
C ALA A 691 28.49 40.54 9.68
N PHE A 692 28.55 41.55 10.54
CA PHE A 692 27.68 41.65 11.72
C PHE A 692 26.23 41.89 11.31
N LYS A 693 25.94 42.71 10.30
CA LYS A 693 24.56 42.94 9.81
C LYS A 693 23.91 41.64 9.27
N GLN A 694 24.69 40.79 8.61
CA GLN A 694 24.22 39.51 8.06
C GLN A 694 24.06 38.43 9.13
N ASN A 695 25.01 38.29 10.07
CA ASN A 695 24.88 37.40 11.23
C ASN A 695 23.84 37.89 12.24
N TYR A 696 23.68 39.20 12.39
CA TYR A 696 22.66 39.81 13.25
C TYR A 696 21.27 39.56 12.67
N LEU A 697 21.00 39.78 11.39
CA LEU A 697 19.68 39.49 10.81
C LEU A 697 19.30 37.99 10.91
N MET A 698 20.27 37.08 10.73
CA MET A 698 20.02 35.64 10.77
C MET A 698 19.91 35.07 12.20
N ASN A 699 20.69 35.58 13.17
CA ASN A 699 20.56 35.22 14.59
C ASN A 699 19.39 35.93 15.28
N ARG A 700 19.05 37.16 14.87
CA ARG A 700 17.97 37.99 15.44
C ARG A 700 16.58 37.44 15.16
N TYR A 701 16.37 36.74 14.04
CA TYR A 701 15.07 36.13 13.75
C TYR A 701 14.88 34.77 14.45
N LYS A 702 15.92 33.92 14.49
CA LYS A 702 15.94 32.67 15.28
C LYS A 702 15.75 32.97 16.79
N TYR A 703 16.26 34.10 17.27
CA TYR A 703 16.11 34.57 18.65
C TYR A 703 14.71 35.15 18.94
N ASN A 704 14.08 35.88 18.01
CA ASN A 704 12.89 36.70 18.33
C ASN A 704 11.54 35.96 18.31
N LEU A 705 11.30 34.98 17.44
CA LEU A 705 10.02 34.23 17.48
C LEU A 705 9.97 33.25 18.67
N GLY A 706 11.13 32.65 18.97
CA GLY A 706 11.33 31.75 20.11
C GLY A 706 11.34 32.49 21.44
N GLN A 707 12.06 33.61 21.57
CA GLN A 707 12.09 34.41 22.81
C GLN A 707 10.90 35.33 23.02
N ALA A 708 10.21 35.86 22.01
CA ALA A 708 9.03 36.69 22.28
C ALA A 708 7.91 35.88 22.95
N LEU A 709 7.77 34.61 22.60
CA LEU A 709 6.79 33.71 23.23
C LEU A 709 7.30 33.01 24.50
N SER A 710 8.62 32.94 24.72
CA SER A 710 9.22 32.35 25.93
C SER A 710 9.77 33.37 26.94
N SER A 711 9.82 34.66 26.61
CA SER A 711 10.24 35.71 27.54
C SER A 711 9.11 36.05 28.50
N ASN A 712 9.39 35.97 29.80
CA ASN A 712 8.45 36.34 30.86
C ASN A 712 7.92 37.78 30.74
N LYS A 713 8.64 38.67 30.03
CA LYS A 713 8.25 40.08 29.84
C LYS A 713 7.12 40.24 28.82
N ALA A 714 7.26 39.69 27.62
CA ALA A 714 6.21 39.75 26.59
C ALA A 714 4.96 38.95 27.01
N LEU A 715 5.14 37.81 27.68
CA LEU A 715 4.03 37.10 28.34
C LEU A 715 3.39 37.93 29.46
N GLY A 716 4.19 38.74 30.17
CA GLY A 716 3.73 39.67 31.19
C GLY A 716 2.88 40.80 30.61
N GLU A 717 3.30 41.39 29.50
CA GLU A 717 2.59 42.44 28.75
C GLU A 717 1.29 41.90 28.13
N LEU A 718 1.32 40.72 27.48
CA LEU A 718 0.11 40.04 27.01
C LEU A 718 -0.86 39.75 28.16
N ARG A 719 -0.37 39.24 29.30
CA ARG A 719 -1.20 39.01 30.50
C ARG A 719 -1.77 40.31 31.05
N ALA A 720 -1.03 41.42 31.01
CA ALA A 720 -1.49 42.72 31.48
C ALA A 720 -2.59 43.28 30.57
N ASN A 721 -2.39 43.25 29.24
CA ASN A 721 -3.35 43.75 28.27
C ASN A 721 -4.63 42.91 28.25
N VAL A 722 -4.53 41.57 28.28
CA VAL A 722 -5.71 40.69 28.41
C VAL A 722 -6.44 40.95 29.71
N ARG A 723 -5.73 41.16 30.83
CA ARG A 723 -6.36 41.54 32.12
C ARG A 723 -7.07 42.89 32.03
N GLU A 724 -6.48 43.90 31.40
CA GLU A 724 -7.12 45.21 31.22
C GLU A 724 -8.39 45.11 30.35
N ILE A 725 -8.36 44.31 29.28
CA ILE A 725 -9.52 44.08 28.41
C ILE A 725 -10.63 43.34 29.17
N VAL A 726 -10.29 42.30 29.94
CA VAL A 726 -11.22 41.56 30.82
C VAL A 726 -11.85 42.50 31.85
N LYS A 727 -11.04 43.39 32.43
CA LYS A 727 -11.45 44.40 33.40
C LYS A 727 -12.40 45.43 32.79
N LYS A 728 -12.05 45.99 31.62
CA LYS A 728 -12.81 47.01 30.88
C LYS A 728 -14.18 46.49 30.42
N ASN A 729 -14.26 45.20 30.07
CA ASN A 729 -15.48 44.54 29.63
C ASN A 729 -16.29 43.87 30.76
N LYS A 730 -15.95 44.14 32.04
CA LYS A 730 -16.67 43.64 33.24
C LYS A 730 -16.80 42.11 33.32
N MET A 731 -15.82 41.35 32.82
CA MET A 731 -15.88 39.89 32.75
C MET A 731 -15.41 39.19 34.05
N TYR A 732 -15.95 39.57 35.22
CA TYR A 732 -15.51 39.07 36.52
C TYR A 732 -16.21 37.77 36.94
N ASP A 733 -15.50 36.64 36.78
CA ASP A 733 -15.63 35.48 37.66
C ASP A 733 -14.22 34.87 37.83
N TYR A 734 -13.80 34.65 39.08
CA TYR A 734 -12.39 34.38 39.44
C TYR A 734 -11.93 32.94 39.13
N SER A 735 -12.86 32.04 38.81
CA SER A 735 -12.58 30.66 38.37
C SER A 735 -12.03 30.56 36.93
N ASP A 736 -12.36 31.52 36.06
CA ASP A 736 -11.97 31.51 34.63
C ASP A 736 -10.55 32.05 34.37
N VAL A 737 -9.99 32.82 35.32
CA VAL A 737 -8.61 33.33 35.23
C VAL A 737 -7.60 32.18 35.37
N ASP A 738 -7.93 31.17 36.17
CA ASP A 738 -7.10 29.96 36.33
C ASP A 738 -7.22 29.01 35.13
N ARG A 739 -8.37 29.00 34.43
CA ARG A 739 -8.57 28.27 33.17
C ARG A 739 -7.84 28.95 31.99
N THR A 740 -7.86 30.28 31.94
CA THR A 740 -7.03 31.07 31.00
C THR A 740 -5.53 30.88 31.28
N ARG A 741 -5.14 30.75 32.56
CA ARG A 741 -3.80 30.33 32.99
C ARG A 741 -3.46 28.91 32.56
N PHE A 742 -4.42 27.99 32.59
CA PHE A 742 -4.26 26.60 32.16
C PHE A 742 -4.10 26.50 30.64
N ASP A 743 -4.84 27.27 29.85
CA ASP A 743 -4.70 27.33 28.39
C ASP A 743 -3.41 28.06 27.96
N LEU A 744 -3.01 29.10 28.68
CA LEU A 744 -1.68 29.71 28.52
C LEU A 744 -0.56 28.74 28.92
N ARG A 745 -0.75 27.87 29.93
CA ARG A 745 0.18 26.79 30.33
C ARG A 745 0.20 25.61 29.37
N ASN A 746 -0.91 25.26 28.72
CA ASN A 746 -0.94 24.25 27.66
C ASN A 746 -0.27 24.78 26.38
N ARG A 747 -0.40 26.08 26.11
CA ARG A 747 0.43 26.79 25.12
C ARG A 747 1.92 26.87 25.56
N ASP A 748 2.21 27.00 26.85
CA ASP A 748 3.56 26.88 27.46
C ASP A 748 4.14 25.46 27.29
N PHE A 749 3.32 24.41 27.32
CA PHE A 749 3.73 23.01 27.09
C PHE A 749 4.08 22.76 25.61
N ALA A 750 3.31 23.31 24.67
CA ALA A 750 3.68 23.33 23.25
C ALA A 750 4.99 24.11 22.99
N THR A 751 5.27 25.12 23.82
CA THR A 751 6.49 25.94 23.74
C THR A 751 7.69 25.23 24.40
N ARG A 752 7.52 24.47 25.50
CA ARG A 752 8.56 23.61 26.09
C ARG A 752 8.86 22.36 25.27
N THR A 753 7.91 21.89 24.47
CA THR A 753 8.15 20.85 23.46
C THR A 753 9.15 21.33 22.39
N LEU A 754 9.33 22.65 22.23
CA LEU A 754 10.38 23.24 21.37
C LEU A 754 11.79 23.10 21.98
N GLU A 755 11.96 23.14 23.31
CA GLU A 755 13.28 22.93 23.95
C GLU A 755 13.71 21.45 23.88
N PHE A 756 12.76 20.52 23.92
CA PHE A 756 13.02 19.08 23.76
C PHE A 756 13.24 18.68 22.29
N GLN A 757 12.60 19.40 21.35
CA GLN A 757 12.83 19.23 19.91
C GLN A 757 14.12 19.91 19.42
N ASP A 758 14.56 21.03 19.99
CA ASP A 758 15.87 21.62 19.66
C ASP A 758 17.05 20.75 20.14
N LYS A 759 16.86 19.98 21.22
CA LYS A 759 17.86 18.99 21.69
C LYS A 759 17.99 17.80 20.73
N SER A 760 16.87 17.27 20.25
CA SER A 760 16.85 16.17 19.27
C SER A 760 17.18 16.64 17.84
N LEU A 761 16.93 17.91 17.50
CA LEU A 761 17.33 18.52 16.23
C LEU A 761 18.78 19.00 16.20
N GLY A 762 19.39 19.31 17.36
CA GLY A 762 20.85 19.44 17.49
C GLY A 762 21.56 18.14 17.10
N GLU A 763 21.04 17.01 17.57
CA GLU A 763 21.57 15.68 17.22
C GLU A 763 21.28 15.28 15.76
N ILE A 764 20.10 15.60 15.22
CA ILE A 764 19.78 15.36 13.80
C ILE A 764 20.56 16.33 12.89
N GLY A 765 20.79 17.57 13.34
CA GLY A 765 21.56 18.65 12.73
C GLY A 765 23.04 18.32 12.54
N GLU A 766 23.66 17.77 13.58
CA GLU A 766 25.05 17.31 13.55
C GLU A 766 25.25 16.04 12.69
N LYS A 767 24.24 15.17 12.60
CA LYS A 767 24.32 13.89 11.84
C LYS A 767 24.07 14.03 10.34
N MET A 768 23.34 15.06 9.89
CA MET A 768 22.92 15.17 8.48
C MET A 768 24.00 15.59 7.47
N PRO A 769 24.95 16.48 7.79
CA PRO A 769 26.11 16.75 6.93
C PRO A 769 27.03 15.53 6.74
N GLN A 770 27.01 14.58 7.70
CA GLN A 770 27.74 13.32 7.60
C GLN A 770 27.01 12.33 6.67
N LEU A 771 25.67 12.28 6.78
CA LEU A 771 24.80 11.52 5.87
C LEU A 771 24.85 11.99 4.41
N LEU A 772 25.10 13.29 4.16
CA LEU A 772 25.21 13.86 2.81
C LEU A 772 26.61 13.71 2.17
N LYS A 773 27.67 13.53 2.96
CA LYS A 773 29.04 13.25 2.44
C LYS A 773 29.21 11.84 1.88
N LYS A 774 28.25 10.94 2.09
CA LYS A 774 28.30 9.52 1.68
C LYS A 774 27.46 9.18 0.45
N ALA A 775 26.90 10.17 -0.25
CA ALA A 775 26.24 9.96 -1.53
C ALA A 775 27.28 10.00 -2.67
N PRO A 776 27.55 8.91 -3.41
CA PRO A 776 28.38 8.98 -4.60
C PRO A 776 27.59 9.63 -5.73
N VAL A 777 27.95 10.87 -6.09
CA VAL A 777 27.52 11.46 -7.35
C VAL A 777 28.32 10.78 -8.47
N LYS A 778 27.65 9.97 -9.30
CA LYS A 778 28.21 9.56 -10.60
C LYS A 778 27.76 10.59 -11.66
N PRO A 779 28.68 11.13 -12.47
CA PRO A 779 28.30 12.09 -13.52
C PRO A 779 27.46 11.39 -14.60
N ALA A 780 26.49 12.13 -15.14
CA ALA A 780 25.67 11.70 -16.26
C ALA A 780 26.53 11.41 -17.51
N PRO A 781 26.22 10.38 -18.32
CA PRO A 781 26.96 10.11 -19.54
C PRO A 781 26.56 11.10 -20.65
N ALA A 782 27.51 11.89 -21.12
CA ALA A 782 27.39 12.65 -22.36
C ALA A 782 27.51 11.72 -23.58
N LYS A 783 26.48 11.70 -24.44
CA LYS A 783 26.44 11.16 -25.82
C LYS A 783 25.27 11.85 -26.53
N HIS A 784 25.28 12.34 -27.76
CA HIS A 784 26.22 12.46 -28.88
C HIS A 784 25.67 13.61 -29.75
N ALA A 785 26.51 14.41 -30.40
CA ALA A 785 26.11 15.17 -31.59
C ALA A 785 27.19 15.05 -32.68
N ALA A 786 26.78 14.33 -33.73
CA ALA A 786 27.16 14.33 -35.14
C ALA A 786 28.58 14.76 -35.61
N LYS A 787 29.16 13.85 -36.41
CA LYS A 787 30.11 14.12 -37.50
C LYS A 787 29.51 15.14 -38.49
N ASN A 788 30.32 16.09 -38.98
CA ASN A 788 30.64 16.18 -40.42
C ASN A 788 31.66 17.29 -40.79
N THR A 789 32.70 16.85 -41.50
CA THR A 789 33.40 17.44 -42.67
C THR A 789 34.25 18.73 -42.63
N THR A 790 35.43 18.54 -43.25
CA THR A 790 36.22 19.38 -44.18
C THR A 790 37.27 20.37 -43.69
N MET A 791 38.52 20.07 -44.10
CA MET A 791 39.50 20.89 -44.85
C MET A 791 39.59 22.39 -44.51
N ASN A 792 40.75 22.99 -44.26
CA ASN A 792 41.94 23.05 -45.13
C ASN A 792 43.04 23.84 -44.40
N LYS A 793 44.29 23.51 -44.74
CA LYS A 793 45.54 24.27 -44.62
C LYS A 793 46.06 24.67 -43.24
#